data_AF-A0A4U0WND4-F1
#
_entry.id   AF-A0A4U0WND4-F1
#
_cell.length_a   1.000
_cell.length_b   1.000
_cell.length_c   1.000
_cell.angle_alpha   90.00
_cell.angle_beta   90.00
_cell.angle_gamma   90.00
#
_symmetry.space_group_name_H-M   'P 1'
#
loop_
_entity.id
_entity.type
_entity.pdbx_description
1 polymer ?
#
loop_
_entity_poly.entity_id
_entity_poly.type
_entity_poly.pdbx_seq_one_letter_code
_entity_poly.pdbx_strand_id
1 'polypeptide(L)'
;AASNNVKTYASAQIFYSAGATGLQILQQIFVADTSDLLNRALFSTIPDIPFLITVWIGSPIAQSIIKHSTWRWGYGMWAIVLPATFLPLALALFLNQRRAARLNLLPPSPFSGQSVGTVVKNLWFELDFFGLLLLSAAISLVLIPLTLAASAKGGWRNASIIAMIVIGVVCLCAFPFWERSKKLAPKAFFPRNLFRQRTVLAGTGIAFFYFMAFYLSVFPYFYSYLLVVQGKSITAAGRITQTFTFTSTVASIAISFVIKYTKHYKYFVTLGACIYLMGIGLMIRYRAQGVSTGALVGCQIAVGIGGGMLNVPAQLGVQASASHQEVAAATAIFLTILEIGGAVGSAISGAVWTANIPRKLNQYLPAESRDQATAIFGNITLASQGWPMGSPTRDAINLAYQETMTTLLIIAVCVCIPMIPLSLLMKNYKLDQMDQHVKGKVIGGTTGVSDSTDLPRNSSVSHGIRGGNPSKVSPLSWIAAKMVVATIKCVVVGDGAVGKTCLLISYTTNKFPSEYVPTVFDNYAVTVMIGDEPYTLGLFDTAGQEDYDRLRPLSYPQTDVFLVCFSVTSPASFENVREKWFPEVHHHCPGVPCLIVGTQTDLRDDPAVRDKLSKQKMQPVRREDGERMAKELGAVKYVECSALTQFRLKDVFDEAIVAALEPPAPKKSKRSHCVLL
;
A
#
# COMPACT_ATOMS: atom_id res chain seq x y z
N ALA A 1 28.09 15.80 6.92
CA ALA A 1 29.03 16.93 6.71
C ALA A 1 29.87 17.24 7.95
N ALA A 2 29.27 17.43 9.13
CA ALA A 2 29.98 17.81 10.36
C ALA A 2 30.55 16.63 11.18
N SER A 3 30.37 15.38 10.75
CA SER A 3 30.86 14.20 11.47
C SER A 3 32.40 14.14 11.42
N ASN A 4 33.03 14.14 12.59
CA ASN A 4 34.49 14.03 12.74
C ASN A 4 34.96 12.65 13.21
N ASN A 5 34.03 11.75 13.51
CA ASN A 5 34.32 10.38 13.91
C ASN A 5 33.19 9.44 13.46
N VAL A 6 33.48 8.13 13.48
CA VAL A 6 32.56 7.08 13.03
C VAL A 6 31.28 7.03 13.88
N LYS A 7 31.35 7.33 15.18
CA LYS A 7 30.19 7.29 16.09
C LYS A 7 29.17 8.38 15.73
N THR A 8 29.64 9.61 15.49
CA THR A 8 28.81 10.73 15.05
C THR A 8 28.25 10.48 13.65
N TYR A 9 29.04 9.86 12.75
CA TYR A 9 28.56 9.46 11.43
C TYR A 9 27.43 8.41 11.53
N ALA A 10 27.63 7.36 12.33
CA ALA A 10 26.62 6.33 12.56
C ALA A 10 25.33 6.91 13.16
N SER A 11 25.45 7.84 14.12
CA SER A 11 24.31 8.53 14.71
C SER A 11 23.55 9.37 13.66
N ALA A 12 24.28 10.12 12.82
CA ALA A 12 23.67 10.90 11.74
C ALA A 12 22.98 9.99 10.70
N GLN A 13 23.52 8.81 10.45
CA GLN A 13 22.93 7.84 9.52
C GLN A 13 21.57 7.34 10.00
N ILE A 14 21.36 7.18 11.31
CA ILE A 14 20.05 6.81 11.87
C ILE A 14 18.99 7.87 11.52
N PHE A 15 19.29 9.16 11.74
CA PHE A 15 18.36 10.25 11.41
C PHE A 15 18.10 10.34 9.90
N TYR A 16 19.15 10.19 9.09
CA TYR A 16 19.02 10.18 7.63
C TYR A 16 18.14 9.02 7.16
N SER A 17 18.38 7.79 7.64
CA SER A 17 17.59 6.62 7.29
C SER A 17 16.13 6.76 7.70
N ALA A 18 15.85 7.22 8.94
CA ALA A 18 14.49 7.46 9.39
C ALA A 18 13.74 8.49 8.51
N GLY A 19 14.40 9.61 8.17
CA GLY A 19 13.82 10.64 7.31
C GLY A 19 13.60 10.17 5.87
N ALA A 20 14.60 9.52 5.27
CA ALA A 20 14.54 9.04 3.88
C ALA A 20 13.48 7.94 3.70
N THR A 21 13.47 6.93 4.58
CA THR A 21 12.47 5.85 4.54
C THR A 21 11.07 6.38 4.85
N GLY A 22 10.93 7.31 5.78
CA GLY A 22 9.65 7.96 6.08
C GLY A 22 9.07 8.68 4.86
N LEU A 23 9.90 9.45 4.14
CA LEU A 23 9.49 10.14 2.91
C LEU A 23 9.09 9.15 1.81
N GLN A 24 9.88 8.08 1.62
CA GLN A 24 9.60 7.04 0.63
C GLN A 24 8.27 6.33 0.88
N ILE A 25 7.98 5.96 2.14
CA ILE A 25 6.72 5.31 2.51
C ILE A 25 5.54 6.28 2.31
N LEU A 26 5.66 7.53 2.75
CA LEU A 26 4.61 8.53 2.56
C LEU A 26 4.27 8.74 1.07
N GLN A 27 5.29 8.78 0.21
CA GLN A 27 5.10 8.89 -1.23
C GLN A 27 4.36 7.69 -1.81
N GLN A 28 4.71 6.47 -1.37
CA GLN A 28 4.05 5.24 -1.82
C GLN A 28 2.60 5.13 -1.33
N ILE A 29 2.31 5.55 -0.09
CA ILE A 29 0.94 5.61 0.43
C ILE A 29 0.12 6.63 -0.36
N PHE A 30 0.66 7.83 -0.58
CA PHE A 30 -0.02 8.85 -1.38
C PHE A 30 -0.37 8.35 -2.79
N VAL A 31 0.56 7.65 -3.45
CA VAL A 31 0.31 7.00 -4.74
C VAL A 31 -0.79 5.94 -4.63
N ALA A 32 -0.72 5.07 -3.62
CA ALA A 32 -1.70 3.99 -3.44
C ALA A 32 -3.13 4.51 -3.19
N ASP A 33 -3.27 5.61 -2.48
CA ASP A 33 -4.56 6.23 -2.13
C ASP A 33 -5.15 7.06 -3.28
N THR A 34 -4.31 7.57 -4.19
CA THR A 34 -4.73 8.44 -5.30
C THR A 34 -4.91 7.72 -6.63
N SER A 35 -4.53 6.44 -6.72
CA SER A 35 -4.58 5.63 -7.96
C SER A 35 -5.31 4.30 -7.79
N ASP A 36 -6.01 3.89 -8.87
CA ASP A 36 -6.57 2.54 -9.01
C ASP A 36 -5.45 1.51 -9.27
N LEU A 37 -5.70 0.21 -9.10
CA LEU A 37 -4.73 -0.88 -9.26
C LEU A 37 -4.13 -0.93 -10.67
N LEU A 38 -4.92 -0.55 -11.68
CA LEU A 38 -4.52 -0.62 -13.08
C LEU A 38 -3.52 0.48 -13.44
N ASN A 39 -3.63 1.66 -12.82
CA ASN A 39 -2.68 2.77 -12.98
C ASN A 39 -1.63 2.81 -11.85
N ARG A 40 -1.83 2.11 -10.73
CA ARG A 40 -0.96 2.18 -9.55
C ARG A 40 0.51 1.87 -9.85
N ALA A 41 0.76 0.87 -10.69
CA ALA A 41 2.12 0.58 -11.13
C ALA A 41 2.77 1.79 -11.81
N LEU A 42 2.04 2.46 -12.72
CA LEU A 42 2.53 3.65 -13.41
C LEU A 42 2.79 4.80 -12.43
N PHE A 43 1.83 5.10 -11.55
CA PHE A 43 2.01 6.17 -10.56
C PHE A 43 3.14 5.87 -9.57
N SER A 44 3.38 4.60 -9.24
CA SER A 44 4.48 4.18 -8.36
C SER A 44 5.87 4.41 -8.95
N THR A 45 5.97 4.59 -10.28
CA THR A 45 7.24 4.89 -10.99
C THR A 45 7.50 6.39 -11.19
N ILE A 46 6.51 7.26 -10.99
CA ILE A 46 6.71 8.73 -11.06
C ILE A 46 7.83 9.21 -10.13
N PRO A 47 7.91 8.74 -8.86
CA PRO A 47 9.02 9.04 -7.96
C PRO A 47 10.41 8.75 -8.53
N ASP A 48 10.52 7.79 -9.45
CA ASP A 48 11.78 7.29 -9.98
C ASP A 48 12.24 8.05 -11.23
N ILE A 49 11.35 8.79 -11.92
CA ILE A 49 11.67 9.58 -13.12
C ILE A 49 12.91 10.48 -12.95
N PRO A 50 13.14 11.15 -11.80
CA PRO A 50 14.36 11.90 -11.56
C PRO A 50 15.66 11.09 -11.74
N PHE A 51 15.65 9.76 -11.57
CA PHE A 51 16.81 8.91 -11.85
C PHE A 51 17.24 8.91 -13.32
N LEU A 52 16.33 9.22 -14.25
CA LEU A 52 16.66 9.34 -15.67
C LEU A 52 17.64 10.49 -15.95
N ILE A 53 17.64 11.52 -15.10
CA ILE A 53 18.47 12.72 -15.26
C ILE A 53 19.63 12.69 -14.25
N THR A 54 19.33 12.42 -12.97
CA THR A 54 20.29 12.52 -11.86
C THR A 54 21.49 11.58 -12.03
N VAL A 55 21.30 10.42 -12.67
CA VAL A 55 22.37 9.47 -13.00
C VAL A 55 23.47 10.11 -13.86
N TRP A 56 23.12 11.01 -14.79
CA TRP A 56 24.06 11.62 -15.73
C TRP A 56 24.74 12.88 -15.19
N ILE A 57 24.03 13.64 -14.35
CA ILE A 57 24.51 14.91 -13.79
C ILE A 57 25.22 14.75 -12.44
N GLY A 58 24.91 13.70 -11.68
CA GLY A 58 25.43 13.52 -10.31
C GLY A 58 26.95 13.39 -10.25
N SER A 59 27.54 12.54 -11.10
CA SER A 59 29.00 12.33 -11.10
C SER A 59 29.79 13.59 -11.53
N PRO A 60 29.40 14.32 -12.60
CA PRO A 60 30.00 15.61 -12.93
C PRO A 60 29.89 16.66 -11.81
N ILE A 61 28.72 16.77 -11.15
CA ILE A 61 28.53 17.69 -10.02
C ILE A 61 29.48 17.32 -8.87
N ALA A 62 29.54 16.04 -8.50
CA ALA A 62 30.44 15.56 -7.45
C ALA A 62 31.92 15.85 -7.79
N GLN A 63 32.33 15.62 -9.03
CA GLN A 63 33.69 15.93 -9.50
C GLN A 63 33.99 17.43 -9.40
N SER A 64 33.04 18.29 -9.82
CA SER A 64 33.19 19.75 -9.72
C SER A 64 33.32 20.22 -8.27
N ILE A 65 32.50 19.67 -7.36
CA ILE A 65 32.56 19.97 -5.93
C ILE A 65 33.91 19.56 -5.33
N ILE A 66 34.42 18.38 -5.67
CA ILE A 66 35.74 17.92 -5.18
C ILE A 66 36.86 18.80 -5.74
N LYS A 67 36.72 19.32 -6.96
CA LYS A 67 37.71 20.20 -7.61
C LYS A 67 37.72 21.61 -7.03
N HIS A 68 36.56 22.17 -6.69
CA HIS A 68 36.39 23.59 -6.34
C HIS A 68 36.00 23.84 -4.87
N SER A 69 35.75 22.79 -4.10
CA SER A 69 35.30 22.88 -2.72
C SER A 69 35.75 21.64 -1.93
N THR A 70 35.08 21.33 -0.82
CA THR A 70 35.36 20.16 0.00
C THR A 70 34.28 19.11 -0.17
N TRP A 71 34.65 17.84 -0.02
CA TRP A 71 33.68 16.74 0.01
C TRP A 71 32.63 16.93 1.13
N ARG A 72 33.00 17.57 2.25
CA ARG A 72 32.08 17.89 3.35
C ARG A 72 30.98 18.86 2.90
N TRP A 73 31.33 19.90 2.15
CA TRP A 73 30.36 20.82 1.57
C TRP A 73 29.43 20.13 0.56
N GLY A 74 29.95 19.17 -0.21
CA GLY A 74 29.14 18.35 -1.12
C GLY A 74 27.97 17.64 -0.43
N TYR A 75 28.14 17.23 0.82
CA TYR A 75 27.03 16.74 1.65
C TYR A 75 26.26 17.87 2.37
N GLY A 76 26.96 18.93 2.78
CA GLY A 76 26.39 20.04 3.55
C GLY A 76 25.33 20.84 2.81
N MET A 77 25.52 21.08 1.50
CA MET A 77 24.56 21.82 0.67
C MET A 77 23.15 21.23 0.70
N TRP A 78 23.02 19.90 0.84
CA TRP A 78 21.71 19.23 0.87
C TRP A 78 20.89 19.52 2.12
N ALA A 79 21.51 19.95 3.22
CA ALA A 79 20.81 20.44 4.40
C ALA A 79 20.05 21.76 4.14
N ILE A 80 20.40 22.49 3.07
CA ILE A 80 19.72 23.72 2.64
C ILE A 80 18.78 23.41 1.47
N VAL A 81 19.27 22.68 0.47
CA VAL A 81 18.51 22.37 -0.76
C VAL A 81 17.26 21.53 -0.45
N LEU A 82 17.35 20.51 0.41
CA LEU A 82 16.19 19.65 0.70
C LEU A 82 15.05 20.41 1.41
N PRO A 83 15.28 21.15 2.51
CA PRO A 83 14.21 21.96 3.12
C PRO A 83 13.66 23.02 2.17
N ALA A 84 14.52 23.71 1.41
CA ALA A 84 14.08 24.76 0.49
C ALA A 84 13.18 24.23 -0.64
N THR A 85 13.50 23.05 -1.19
CA THR A 85 12.69 22.41 -2.23
C THR A 85 11.40 21.79 -1.69
N PHE A 86 11.39 21.31 -0.44
CA PHE A 86 10.20 20.75 0.20
C PHE A 86 9.25 21.82 0.78
N LEU A 87 9.76 23.01 1.08
CA LEU A 87 9.02 24.09 1.73
C LEU A 87 7.70 24.46 1.02
N PRO A 88 7.62 24.59 -0.31
CA PRO A 88 6.36 24.91 -0.98
C PRO A 88 5.27 23.85 -0.76
N LEU A 89 5.65 22.55 -0.83
CA LEU A 89 4.72 21.45 -0.60
C LEU A 89 4.28 21.40 0.87
N ALA A 90 5.23 21.51 1.80
CA ALA A 90 4.94 21.55 3.23
C ALA A 90 4.02 22.73 3.60
N LEU A 91 4.28 23.91 3.02
CA LEU A 91 3.48 25.10 3.24
C LEU A 91 2.07 24.94 2.66
N ALA A 92 1.93 24.40 1.45
CA ALA A 92 0.62 24.15 0.84
C ALA A 92 -0.22 23.18 1.69
N LEU A 93 0.37 22.06 2.12
CA LEU A 93 -0.30 21.09 3.00
C LEU A 93 -0.69 21.71 4.35
N PHE A 94 0.22 22.45 4.97
CA PHE A 94 -0.03 23.12 6.24
C PHE A 94 -1.15 24.18 6.13
N LEU A 95 -1.15 24.99 5.08
CA LEU A 95 -2.19 26.00 4.84
C LEU A 95 -3.55 25.34 4.57
N ASN A 96 -3.59 24.27 3.79
CA ASN A 96 -4.82 23.52 3.52
C ASN A 96 -5.35 22.82 4.78
N GLN A 97 -4.47 22.25 5.61
CA GLN A 97 -4.86 21.66 6.89
C GLN A 97 -5.42 22.73 7.85
N ARG A 98 -4.80 23.91 7.91
CA ARG A 98 -5.33 25.05 8.69
C ARG A 98 -6.68 25.53 8.18
N ARG A 99 -6.88 25.57 6.86
CA ARG A 99 -8.18 25.90 6.26
C ARG A 99 -9.24 24.84 6.60
N ALA A 100 -8.91 23.56 6.48
CA ALA A 100 -9.79 22.46 6.86
C ALA A 100 -10.17 22.51 8.36
N ALA A 101 -9.21 22.86 9.24
CA ALA A 101 -9.48 23.06 10.67
C ALA A 101 -10.47 24.20 10.92
N ARG A 102 -10.31 25.34 10.22
CA ARG A 102 -11.25 26.48 10.32
C ARG A 102 -12.65 26.15 9.81
N LEU A 103 -12.76 25.24 8.85
CA LEU A 103 -14.02 24.78 8.29
C LEU A 103 -14.61 23.56 9.03
N ASN A 104 -14.01 23.14 10.15
CA ASN A 104 -14.41 21.94 10.91
C ASN A 104 -14.48 20.66 10.06
N LEU A 105 -13.62 20.55 9.05
CA LEU A 105 -13.54 19.39 8.15
C LEU A 105 -12.56 18.32 8.63
N LEU A 106 -11.76 18.61 9.65
CA LEU A 106 -10.80 17.65 10.19
C LEU A 106 -11.52 16.61 11.04
N PRO A 107 -11.26 15.30 10.83
CA PRO A 107 -11.77 14.29 11.73
C PRO A 107 -11.25 14.52 13.15
N PRO A 108 -12.07 14.25 14.19
CA PRO A 108 -11.61 14.36 15.57
C PRO A 108 -10.39 13.46 15.79
N SER A 109 -9.41 13.96 16.55
CA SER A 109 -8.22 13.17 16.87
C SER A 109 -8.63 11.87 17.58
N PRO A 110 -8.07 10.71 17.19
CA PRO A 110 -8.32 9.44 17.89
C PRO A 110 -7.85 9.48 19.36
N PHE A 111 -7.05 10.49 19.74
CA PHE A 111 -6.52 10.69 21.08
C PHE A 111 -7.26 11.78 21.88
N SER A 112 -8.32 12.38 21.31
CA SER A 112 -9.08 13.44 21.99
C SER A 112 -9.67 12.95 23.31
N GLY A 113 -9.45 13.70 24.40
CA GLY A 113 -9.95 13.37 25.74
C GLY A 113 -9.20 12.25 26.48
N GLN A 114 -8.11 11.71 25.91
CA GLN A 114 -7.29 10.68 26.57
C GLN A 114 -6.13 11.30 27.36
N SER A 115 -5.78 10.69 28.49
CA SER A 115 -4.57 11.06 29.23
C SER A 115 -3.31 10.71 28.43
N VAL A 116 -2.22 11.46 28.62
CA VAL A 116 -0.92 11.19 27.95
C VAL A 116 -0.48 9.74 28.19
N GLY A 117 -0.66 9.21 29.41
CA GLY A 117 -0.33 7.82 29.73
C GLY A 117 -1.16 6.81 28.93
N THR A 118 -2.44 7.07 28.74
CA THR A 118 -3.33 6.25 27.91
C THR A 118 -2.92 6.29 26.45
N VAL A 119 -2.57 7.47 25.92
CA VAL A 119 -2.10 7.64 24.54
C VAL A 119 -0.82 6.86 24.31
N VAL A 120 0.19 7.00 25.20
CA VAL A 120 1.46 6.26 25.11
C VAL A 120 1.21 4.76 25.17
N LYS A 121 0.36 4.29 26.08
CA LYS A 121 -0.01 2.87 26.18
C LYS A 121 -0.70 2.37 24.92
N ASN A 122 -1.62 3.14 24.35
CA ASN A 122 -2.32 2.77 23.12
C ASN A 122 -1.32 2.69 21.95
N LEU A 123 -0.50 3.73 21.76
CA LEU A 123 0.53 3.75 20.71
C LEU A 123 1.52 2.58 20.83
N TRP A 124 1.90 2.18 22.06
CA TRP A 124 2.77 1.03 22.28
C TRP A 124 2.22 -0.26 21.63
N PHE A 125 0.93 -0.53 21.79
CA PHE A 125 0.27 -1.70 21.23
C PHE A 125 -0.16 -1.50 19.78
N GLU A 126 -0.52 -0.28 19.37
CA GLU A 126 -0.93 0.01 17.99
C GLU A 126 0.21 -0.01 16.99
N LEU A 127 1.41 0.40 17.42
CA LEU A 127 2.62 0.35 16.59
C LEU A 127 3.37 -0.97 16.71
N ASP A 128 2.95 -1.86 17.61
CA ASP A 128 3.72 -3.05 18.03
C ASP A 128 5.18 -2.70 18.34
N PHE A 129 5.39 -1.69 19.19
CA PHE A 129 6.71 -1.11 19.42
C PHE A 129 7.74 -2.16 19.88
N PHE A 130 7.31 -3.10 20.72
CA PHE A 130 8.18 -4.19 21.17
C PHE A 130 8.47 -5.19 20.06
N GLY A 131 7.49 -5.56 19.22
CA GLY A 131 7.72 -6.42 18.07
C GLY A 131 8.74 -5.81 17.10
N LEU A 132 8.60 -4.51 16.80
CA LEU A 132 9.55 -3.73 16.01
C LEU A 132 10.96 -3.70 16.62
N LEU A 133 11.05 -3.45 17.93
CA LEU A 133 12.32 -3.47 18.66
C LEU A 133 12.97 -4.85 18.58
N LEU A 134 12.18 -5.92 18.78
CA LEU A 134 12.64 -7.30 18.77
C LEU A 134 13.17 -7.70 17.39
N LEU A 135 12.46 -7.35 16.31
CA LEU A 135 12.88 -7.60 14.93
C LEU A 135 14.13 -6.79 14.58
N SER A 136 14.17 -5.51 14.96
CA SER A 136 15.32 -4.64 14.72
C SER A 136 16.57 -5.14 15.45
N ALA A 137 16.42 -5.56 16.70
CA ALA A 137 17.50 -6.15 17.50
C ALA A 137 17.96 -7.48 16.90
N ALA A 138 17.03 -8.37 16.51
CA ALA A 138 17.35 -9.65 15.88
C ALA A 138 18.23 -9.46 14.63
N ILE A 139 17.80 -8.61 13.71
CA ILE A 139 18.52 -8.37 12.45
C ILE A 139 19.85 -7.67 12.71
N SER A 140 19.88 -6.62 13.53
CA SER A 140 21.11 -5.87 13.81
C SER A 140 22.17 -6.74 14.49
N LEU A 141 21.76 -7.51 15.49
CA LEU A 141 22.68 -8.36 16.27
C LEU A 141 23.18 -9.58 15.48
N VAL A 142 22.46 -10.04 14.45
CA VAL A 142 22.95 -11.09 13.54
C VAL A 142 23.86 -10.51 12.46
N LEU A 143 23.53 -9.35 11.88
CA LEU A 143 24.23 -8.82 10.71
C LEU A 143 25.48 -8.00 11.04
N ILE A 144 25.47 -7.20 12.12
CA ILE A 144 26.63 -6.39 12.51
C ILE A 144 27.88 -7.26 12.75
N PRO A 145 27.80 -8.39 13.48
CA PRO A 145 28.97 -9.24 13.73
C PRO A 145 29.62 -9.80 12.47
N LEU A 146 28.86 -10.01 11.37
CA LEU A 146 29.42 -10.52 10.11
C LEU A 146 30.52 -9.61 9.55
N THR A 147 30.37 -8.30 9.73
CA THR A 147 31.35 -7.32 9.26
C THR A 147 32.44 -7.03 10.30
N LEU A 148 32.10 -7.08 11.59
CA LEU A 148 33.06 -6.82 12.66
C LEU A 148 34.00 -7.99 12.93
N ALA A 149 33.57 -9.23 12.71
CA ALA A 149 34.33 -10.43 13.06
C ALA A 149 35.71 -10.48 12.39
N ALA A 150 35.86 -9.97 11.16
CA ALA A 150 37.15 -9.93 10.47
C ALA A 150 38.18 -9.00 11.13
N SER A 151 37.72 -7.98 11.87
CA SER A 151 38.57 -6.97 12.52
C SER A 151 38.62 -7.09 14.04
N ALA A 152 37.77 -7.93 14.64
CA ALA A 152 37.72 -8.14 16.08
C ALA A 152 38.93 -8.96 16.58
N LYS A 153 39.46 -8.61 17.76
CA LYS A 153 40.48 -9.44 18.44
C LYS A 153 39.89 -10.83 18.73
N GLY A 154 40.56 -11.89 18.27
CA GLY A 154 40.05 -13.27 18.37
C GLY A 154 39.05 -13.65 17.27
N GLY A 155 38.75 -12.75 16.33
CA GLY A 155 37.88 -12.99 15.18
C GLY A 155 36.50 -13.53 15.58
N TRP A 156 36.09 -14.63 14.95
CA TRP A 156 34.85 -15.35 15.26
C TRP A 156 34.80 -15.98 16.65
N ARG A 157 35.95 -16.15 17.33
CA ARG A 157 36.02 -16.65 18.71
C ARG A 157 35.84 -15.54 19.75
N ASN A 158 35.67 -14.30 19.32
CA ASN A 158 35.43 -13.18 20.23
C ASN A 158 34.09 -13.35 20.95
N ALA A 159 34.10 -13.28 22.29
CA ALA A 159 32.92 -13.47 23.12
C ALA A 159 31.79 -12.47 22.81
N SER A 160 32.08 -11.21 22.45
CA SER A 160 31.04 -10.23 22.11
C SER A 160 30.39 -10.54 20.76
N ILE A 161 31.17 -11.00 19.77
CA ILE A 161 30.66 -11.45 18.46
C ILE A 161 29.70 -12.64 18.65
N ILE A 162 30.11 -13.63 19.44
CA ILE A 162 29.28 -14.80 19.75
C ILE A 162 28.01 -14.38 20.50
N ALA A 163 28.13 -13.53 21.53
CA ALA A 163 26.99 -13.05 22.30
C ALA A 163 25.97 -12.30 21.42
N MET A 164 26.43 -11.41 20.53
CA MET A 164 25.55 -10.71 19.59
C MET A 164 24.79 -11.68 18.69
N ILE A 165 25.48 -12.65 18.08
CA ILE A 165 24.83 -13.64 17.20
C ILE A 165 23.81 -14.47 17.98
N VAL A 166 24.18 -14.98 19.16
CA VAL A 166 23.28 -15.81 19.99
C VAL A 166 22.05 -15.03 20.41
N ILE A 167 22.21 -13.82 20.94
CA ILE A 167 21.08 -12.96 21.33
C ILE A 167 20.22 -12.62 20.11
N GLY A 168 20.85 -12.29 18.99
CA GLY A 168 20.15 -11.99 17.73
C GLY A 168 19.31 -13.16 17.22
N VAL A 169 19.86 -14.37 17.23
CA VAL A 169 19.14 -15.61 16.86
C VAL A 169 18.00 -15.89 17.84
N VAL A 170 18.22 -15.73 19.14
CA VAL A 170 17.15 -15.88 20.15
C VAL A 170 16.03 -14.87 19.90
N CYS A 171 16.34 -13.60 19.64
CA CYS A 171 15.35 -12.59 19.29
C CYS A 171 14.60 -12.93 17.99
N LEU A 172 15.31 -13.43 16.97
CA LEU A 172 14.71 -13.84 15.70
C LEU A 172 13.76 -15.02 15.87
N CYS A 173 14.12 -16.00 16.71
CA CYS A 173 13.27 -17.12 17.05
C CYS A 173 12.09 -16.69 17.93
N ALA A 174 12.26 -15.73 18.84
CA ALA A 174 11.21 -15.20 19.71
C ALA A 174 10.15 -14.37 18.94
N PHE A 175 10.55 -13.69 17.87
CA PHE A 175 9.68 -12.78 17.13
C PHE A 175 8.40 -13.43 16.57
N PRO A 176 8.44 -14.60 15.90
CA PRO A 176 7.22 -15.30 15.49
C PRO A 176 6.27 -15.66 16.64
N PHE A 177 6.79 -15.97 17.83
CA PHE A 177 5.95 -16.26 19.00
C PHE A 177 5.27 -14.99 19.54
N TRP A 178 5.99 -13.86 19.52
CA TRP A 178 5.44 -12.55 19.85
C TRP A 178 4.30 -12.18 18.90
N GLU A 179 4.58 -12.16 17.59
CA GLU A 179 3.64 -11.84 16.50
C GLU A 179 2.38 -12.73 16.50
N ARG A 180 2.52 -14.01 16.90
CA ARG A 180 1.39 -14.94 16.99
C ARG A 180 0.52 -14.74 18.23
N SER A 181 1.04 -14.12 19.28
CA SER A 181 0.32 -13.95 20.55
C SER A 181 -0.72 -12.84 20.46
N LYS A 182 -2.01 -13.20 20.53
CA LYS A 182 -3.12 -12.22 20.61
C LYS A 182 -3.08 -11.33 21.86
N LYS A 183 -2.41 -11.79 22.93
CA LYS A 183 -2.31 -11.06 24.20
C LYS A 183 -1.17 -10.05 24.20
N LEU A 184 -0.02 -10.43 23.63
CA LEU A 184 1.19 -9.60 23.62
C LEU A 184 1.21 -8.63 22.43
N ALA A 185 0.78 -9.12 21.25
CA ALA A 185 0.69 -8.37 20.01
C ALA A 185 -0.77 -8.39 19.48
N PRO A 186 -1.69 -7.62 20.09
CA PRO A 186 -3.08 -7.54 19.62
C PRO A 186 -3.19 -6.93 18.22
N LYS A 187 -2.34 -5.94 17.90
CA LYS A 187 -2.15 -5.36 16.56
C LYS A 187 -0.71 -5.59 16.13
N ALA A 188 -0.42 -6.82 15.71
CA ALA A 188 0.93 -7.23 15.37
C ALA A 188 1.46 -6.48 14.13
N PHE A 189 2.78 -6.25 14.08
CA PHE A 189 3.41 -5.53 12.96
C PHE A 189 3.15 -6.22 11.62
N PHE A 190 3.14 -7.55 11.58
CA PHE A 190 2.77 -8.32 10.41
C PHE A 190 1.30 -8.80 10.46
N PRO A 191 0.39 -8.22 9.64
CA PRO A 191 -1.00 -8.65 9.58
C PRO A 191 -1.11 -10.11 9.17
N ARG A 192 -1.68 -10.92 10.07
CA ARG A 192 -1.77 -12.39 9.91
C ARG A 192 -2.55 -12.81 8.66
N ASN A 193 -3.49 -11.98 8.22
CA ASN A 193 -4.29 -12.24 7.03
C ASN A 193 -3.43 -12.18 5.76
N LEU A 194 -2.47 -11.24 5.70
CA LEU A 194 -1.58 -11.07 4.55
C LEU A 194 -0.58 -12.23 4.44
N PHE A 195 -0.01 -12.71 5.55
CA PHE A 195 0.93 -13.84 5.52
C PHE A 195 0.29 -15.19 5.16
N ARG A 196 -1.05 -15.29 5.16
CA ARG A 196 -1.74 -16.48 4.61
C ARG A 196 -1.83 -16.46 3.09
N GLN A 197 -1.66 -15.30 2.46
CA GLN A 197 -1.72 -15.15 1.02
C GLN A 197 -0.40 -15.59 0.38
N ARG A 198 -0.46 -16.60 -0.48
CA ARG A 198 0.73 -17.13 -1.18
C ARG A 198 1.46 -16.08 -2.00
N THR A 199 0.72 -15.18 -2.66
CA THR A 199 1.29 -14.09 -3.44
C THR A 199 2.04 -13.07 -2.60
N VAL A 200 1.57 -12.79 -1.37
CA VAL A 200 2.28 -11.91 -0.43
C VAL A 200 3.62 -12.53 -0.06
N LEU A 201 3.61 -13.78 0.42
CA LEU A 201 4.84 -14.50 0.79
C LEU A 201 5.84 -14.59 -0.37
N ALA A 202 5.36 -14.94 -1.56
CA ALA A 202 6.16 -15.03 -2.76
C ALA A 202 6.74 -13.67 -3.17
N GLY A 203 5.92 -12.62 -3.21
CA GLY A 203 6.34 -11.27 -3.57
C GLY A 203 7.34 -10.67 -2.58
N THR A 204 7.13 -10.85 -1.28
CA THR A 204 8.09 -10.42 -0.26
C THR A 204 9.39 -11.22 -0.33
N GLY A 205 9.33 -12.52 -0.63
CA GLY A 205 10.52 -13.33 -0.85
C GLY A 205 11.32 -12.86 -2.07
N ILE A 206 10.65 -12.51 -3.17
CA ILE A 206 11.28 -11.91 -4.35
C ILE A 206 11.96 -10.60 -3.97
N ALA A 207 11.29 -9.72 -3.22
CA ALA A 207 11.87 -8.45 -2.76
C ALA A 207 13.16 -8.67 -1.96
N PHE A 208 13.12 -9.60 -0.98
CA PHE A 208 14.29 -9.96 -0.18
C PHE A 208 15.47 -10.40 -1.05
N PHE A 209 15.27 -11.39 -1.92
CA PHE A 209 16.36 -11.95 -2.75
C PHE A 209 16.85 -10.98 -3.82
N TYR A 210 15.96 -10.18 -4.41
CA TYR A 210 16.29 -9.14 -5.37
C TYR A 210 17.27 -8.12 -4.77
N PHE A 211 16.92 -7.55 -3.62
CA PHE A 211 17.77 -6.50 -3.03
C PHE A 211 19.04 -7.07 -2.39
N MET A 212 18.96 -8.28 -1.83
CA MET A 212 20.15 -9.01 -1.40
C MET A 212 21.15 -9.20 -2.54
N ALA A 213 20.68 -9.65 -3.71
CA ALA A 213 21.52 -9.82 -4.90
C ALA A 213 22.06 -8.48 -5.44
N PHE A 214 21.28 -7.41 -5.38
CA PHE A 214 21.74 -6.06 -5.73
C PHE A 214 22.94 -5.62 -4.86
N TYR A 215 22.89 -5.84 -3.54
CA TYR A 215 23.98 -5.50 -2.60
C TYR A 215 25.16 -6.50 -2.59
N LEU A 216 25.03 -7.62 -3.29
CA LEU A 216 26.14 -8.54 -3.57
C LEU A 216 26.81 -8.21 -4.90
N SER A 217 26.05 -7.72 -5.88
CA SER A 217 26.52 -7.58 -7.25
C SER A 217 26.78 -6.14 -7.68
N VAL A 218 25.96 -5.15 -7.35
CA VAL A 218 26.09 -3.78 -7.90
C VAL A 218 26.60 -2.81 -6.85
N PHE A 219 26.03 -2.81 -5.65
CA PHE A 219 26.47 -1.96 -4.54
C PHE A 219 27.03 -2.84 -3.41
N PRO A 220 27.93 -2.37 -2.53
CA PRO A 220 28.69 -1.12 -2.58
C PRO A 220 29.99 -1.21 -3.38
N TYR A 221 30.46 -2.41 -3.73
CA TYR A 221 31.85 -2.63 -4.11
C TYR A 221 32.17 -2.57 -5.61
N PHE A 222 31.16 -2.59 -6.48
CA PHE A 222 31.40 -2.53 -7.93
C PHE A 222 32.09 -1.21 -8.34
N TYR A 223 31.75 -0.10 -7.70
CA TYR A 223 32.42 1.18 -7.94
C TYR A 223 33.92 1.11 -7.62
N SER A 224 34.29 0.55 -6.46
CA SER A 224 35.68 0.34 -6.07
C SER A 224 36.40 -0.61 -7.03
N TYR A 225 35.74 -1.66 -7.49
CA TYR A 225 36.25 -2.56 -8.51
C TYR A 225 36.57 -1.82 -9.83
N LEU A 226 35.71 -0.92 -10.28
CA LEU A 226 35.93 -0.14 -11.51
C LEU A 226 37.13 0.82 -11.40
N LEU A 227 37.34 1.43 -10.23
CA LEU A 227 38.49 2.30 -10.01
C LEU A 227 39.81 1.52 -9.97
N VAL A 228 39.82 0.39 -9.25
CA VAL A 228 41.03 -0.40 -9.02
C VAL A 228 41.32 -1.30 -10.22
N VAL A 229 40.46 -2.28 -10.49
CA VAL A 229 40.74 -3.32 -11.50
C VAL A 229 40.65 -2.79 -12.93
N GLN A 230 39.67 -1.92 -13.21
CA GLN A 230 39.43 -1.40 -14.56
C GLN A 230 40.12 -0.06 -14.83
N GLY A 231 40.77 0.54 -13.83
CA GLY A 231 41.45 1.83 -13.96
C GLY A 231 40.55 2.97 -14.44
N LYS A 232 39.24 2.91 -14.19
CA LYS A 232 38.29 3.94 -14.66
C LYS A 232 38.44 5.22 -13.84
N SER A 233 38.16 6.35 -14.47
CA SER A 233 38.01 7.62 -13.76
C SER A 233 36.78 7.59 -12.84
N ILE A 234 36.75 8.45 -11.82
CA ILE A 234 35.63 8.64 -10.88
C ILE A 234 34.29 8.78 -11.65
N THR A 235 34.29 9.60 -12.70
CA THR A 235 33.11 9.89 -13.52
C THR A 235 32.68 8.71 -14.37
N ALA A 236 33.63 7.99 -14.99
CA ALA A 236 33.32 6.80 -15.77
C ALA A 236 32.80 5.66 -14.87
N ALA A 237 33.44 5.42 -13.73
CA ALA A 237 33.01 4.42 -12.76
C ALA A 237 31.60 4.73 -12.21
N GLY A 238 31.32 6.01 -11.92
CA GLY A 238 30.02 6.48 -11.47
C GLY A 238 28.93 6.21 -12.51
N ARG A 239 29.15 6.59 -13.78
CA ARG A 239 28.20 6.36 -14.88
C ARG A 239 27.92 4.86 -15.12
N ILE A 240 28.97 4.03 -15.15
CA ILE A 240 28.81 2.58 -15.34
C ILE A 240 28.00 1.98 -14.19
N THR A 241 28.31 2.35 -12.95
CA THR A 241 27.57 1.85 -11.77
C THR A 241 26.10 2.26 -11.81
N GLN A 242 25.83 3.53 -12.14
CA GLN A 242 24.48 4.09 -12.17
C GLN A 242 23.65 3.68 -13.40
N THR A 243 24.26 2.99 -14.38
CA THR A 243 23.54 2.44 -15.54
C THR A 243 22.44 1.46 -15.11
N PHE A 244 22.66 0.71 -14.02
CA PHE A 244 21.63 -0.13 -13.43
C PHE A 244 20.37 0.66 -13.08
N THR A 245 20.50 1.72 -12.28
CA THR A 245 19.38 2.56 -11.82
C THR A 245 18.63 3.17 -13.00
N PHE A 246 19.37 3.69 -13.98
CA PHE A 246 18.81 4.26 -15.19
C PHE A 246 17.96 3.24 -15.96
N THR A 247 18.54 2.08 -16.27
CA THR A 247 17.85 1.05 -17.07
C THR A 247 16.72 0.36 -16.32
N SER A 248 16.85 0.19 -15.00
CA SER A 248 15.75 -0.27 -14.14
C SER A 248 14.58 0.70 -14.14
N THR A 249 14.84 2.01 -14.12
CA THR A 249 13.79 3.03 -14.17
C THR A 249 13.08 3.04 -15.53
N VAL A 250 13.84 2.98 -16.63
CA VAL A 250 13.26 2.91 -17.98
C VAL A 250 12.40 1.65 -18.11
N ALA A 251 12.91 0.50 -17.67
CA ALA A 251 12.20 -0.76 -17.73
C ALA A 251 10.96 -0.79 -16.84
N SER A 252 11.01 -0.22 -15.62
CA SER A 252 9.86 -0.18 -14.70
C SER A 252 8.73 0.71 -15.24
N ILE A 253 9.06 1.85 -15.85
CA ILE A 253 8.06 2.73 -16.50
C ILE A 253 7.45 2.00 -17.70
N ALA A 254 8.29 1.46 -18.60
CA ALA A 254 7.81 0.76 -19.79
C ALA A 254 6.91 -0.42 -19.43
N ILE A 255 7.32 -1.25 -18.46
CA ILE A 255 6.52 -2.41 -18.05
C ILE A 255 5.24 -2.00 -17.35
N SER A 256 5.23 -0.90 -16.61
CA SER A 256 4.01 -0.37 -15.98
C SER A 256 2.97 0.05 -17.01
N PHE A 257 3.40 0.65 -18.13
CA PHE A 257 2.51 0.89 -19.27
C PHE A 257 2.01 -0.42 -19.88
N VAL A 258 2.87 -1.41 -20.08
CA VAL A 258 2.45 -2.70 -20.65
C VAL A 258 1.47 -3.44 -19.71
N ILE A 259 1.68 -3.40 -18.40
CA ILE A 259 0.76 -3.96 -17.39
C ILE A 259 -0.60 -3.28 -17.46
N LYS A 260 -0.62 -1.95 -17.61
CA LYS A 260 -1.87 -1.19 -17.78
C LYS A 260 -2.72 -1.73 -18.95
N TYR A 261 -2.09 -2.06 -20.07
CA TYR A 261 -2.80 -2.59 -21.26
C TYR A 261 -3.11 -4.08 -21.16
N THR A 262 -2.14 -4.88 -20.72
CA THR A 262 -2.26 -6.35 -20.66
C THR A 262 -3.07 -6.83 -19.47
N LYS A 263 -3.21 -6.00 -18.43
CA LYS A 263 -3.93 -6.26 -17.16
C LYS A 263 -3.36 -7.41 -16.33
N HIS A 264 -2.20 -7.93 -16.71
CA HIS A 264 -1.52 -9.04 -16.05
C HIS A 264 -0.11 -8.61 -15.68
N TYR A 265 0.34 -8.94 -14.47
CA TYR A 265 1.65 -8.52 -13.97
C TYR A 265 2.63 -9.69 -13.82
N LYS A 266 2.13 -10.91 -13.53
CA LYS A 266 2.95 -12.08 -13.16
C LYS A 266 3.99 -12.46 -14.23
N TYR A 267 3.62 -12.36 -15.50
CA TYR A 267 4.51 -12.73 -16.61
C TYR A 267 5.77 -11.87 -16.62
N PHE A 268 5.64 -10.59 -16.30
CA PHE A 268 6.75 -9.66 -16.24
C PHE A 268 7.64 -9.88 -15.02
N VAL A 269 7.07 -10.24 -13.88
CA VAL A 269 7.83 -10.68 -12.70
C VAL A 269 8.73 -11.87 -13.05
N THR A 270 8.16 -12.89 -13.71
CA THR A 270 8.90 -14.12 -14.04
C THR A 270 9.97 -13.86 -15.10
N LEU A 271 9.62 -13.11 -16.16
CA LEU A 271 10.58 -12.73 -17.20
C LEU A 271 11.71 -11.86 -16.63
N GLY A 272 11.37 -10.89 -15.77
CA GLY A 272 12.32 -10.05 -15.05
C GLY A 272 13.28 -10.87 -14.19
N ALA A 273 12.78 -11.86 -13.44
CA ALA A 273 13.62 -12.75 -12.63
C ALA A 273 14.64 -13.53 -13.48
N CYS A 274 14.22 -14.06 -14.63
CA CYS A 274 15.11 -14.76 -15.56
C CYS A 274 16.18 -13.83 -16.15
N ILE A 275 15.79 -12.63 -16.60
CA ILE A 275 16.73 -11.63 -17.15
C ILE A 275 17.71 -11.17 -16.07
N TYR A 276 17.24 -10.97 -14.84
CA TYR A 276 18.06 -10.55 -13.71
C TYR A 276 19.12 -11.60 -13.36
N LEU A 277 18.71 -12.86 -13.23
CA LEU A 277 19.61 -14.00 -12.98
C LEU A 277 20.64 -14.14 -14.10
N MET A 278 20.19 -14.10 -15.36
CA MET A 278 21.07 -14.14 -16.53
C MET A 278 22.08 -12.99 -16.50
N GLY A 279 21.63 -11.77 -16.26
CA GLY A 279 22.49 -10.59 -16.20
C GLY A 279 23.57 -10.70 -15.12
N ILE A 280 23.23 -11.18 -13.92
CA ILE A 280 24.21 -11.43 -12.86
C ILE A 280 25.14 -12.59 -13.22
N GLY A 281 24.64 -13.65 -13.85
CA GLY A 281 25.47 -14.75 -14.36
C GLY A 281 26.50 -14.27 -15.39
N LEU A 282 26.10 -13.42 -16.33
CA LEU A 282 27.00 -12.81 -17.32
C LEU A 282 28.07 -11.92 -16.66
N MET A 283 27.76 -11.28 -15.53
CA MET A 283 28.74 -10.48 -14.80
C MET A 283 29.94 -11.31 -14.32
N ILE A 284 29.79 -12.62 -14.04
CA ILE A 284 30.93 -13.48 -13.67
C ILE A 284 31.97 -13.49 -14.79
N ARG A 285 31.53 -13.55 -16.06
CA ARG A 285 32.41 -13.60 -17.22
C ARG A 285 32.93 -12.24 -17.65
N TYR A 286 32.08 -11.21 -17.57
CA TYR A 286 32.35 -9.89 -18.14
C TYR A 286 32.82 -8.84 -17.13
N ARG A 287 32.80 -9.12 -15.82
CA ARG A 287 33.54 -8.32 -14.83
C ARG A 287 34.89 -8.95 -14.57
N ALA A 288 35.71 -9.01 -15.61
CA ALA A 288 37.10 -9.45 -15.58
C ALA A 288 38.03 -8.30 -15.99
N GLN A 289 39.28 -8.32 -15.52
CA GLN A 289 40.29 -7.32 -15.88
C GLN A 289 40.45 -7.23 -17.41
N GLY A 290 40.52 -6.00 -17.94
CA GLY A 290 40.73 -5.76 -19.37
C GLY A 290 39.48 -5.93 -20.25
N VAL A 291 38.32 -6.27 -19.69
CA VAL A 291 37.06 -6.33 -20.45
C VAL A 291 36.65 -4.93 -20.94
N SER A 292 36.05 -4.87 -22.13
CA SER A 292 35.59 -3.61 -22.72
C SER A 292 34.55 -2.91 -21.84
N THR A 293 34.57 -1.57 -21.85
CA THR A 293 33.56 -0.76 -21.15
C THR A 293 32.14 -1.12 -21.60
N GLY A 294 31.96 -1.44 -22.89
CA GLY A 294 30.67 -1.82 -23.45
C GLY A 294 30.11 -3.09 -22.84
N ALA A 295 30.93 -4.11 -22.58
CA ALA A 295 30.48 -5.35 -21.94
C ALA A 295 30.10 -5.13 -20.46
N LEU A 296 30.86 -4.29 -19.75
CA LEU A 296 30.53 -3.90 -18.36
C LEU A 296 29.17 -3.18 -18.31
N VAL A 297 28.96 -2.23 -19.22
CA VAL A 297 27.70 -1.48 -19.37
C VAL A 297 26.56 -2.41 -19.79
N GLY A 298 26.79 -3.31 -20.76
CA GLY A 298 25.80 -4.27 -21.23
C GLY A 298 25.26 -5.18 -20.13
N CYS A 299 26.14 -5.65 -19.23
CA CYS A 299 25.71 -6.41 -18.05
C CYS A 299 24.84 -5.56 -17.11
N GLN A 300 25.17 -4.29 -16.91
CA GLN A 300 24.37 -3.37 -16.07
C GLN A 300 22.99 -3.08 -16.69
N ILE A 301 22.93 -2.94 -18.02
CA ILE A 301 21.67 -2.79 -18.76
C ILE A 301 20.80 -4.03 -18.56
N ALA A 302 21.35 -5.24 -18.73
CA ALA A 302 20.60 -6.48 -18.57
C ALA A 302 20.04 -6.63 -17.15
N VAL A 303 20.88 -6.43 -16.13
CA VAL A 303 20.46 -6.52 -14.72
C VAL A 303 19.47 -5.42 -14.36
N GLY A 304 19.64 -4.19 -14.87
CA GLY A 304 18.68 -3.11 -14.65
C GLY A 304 17.32 -3.41 -15.28
N ILE A 305 17.27 -3.87 -16.53
CA ILE A 305 16.02 -4.28 -17.19
C ILE A 305 15.32 -5.38 -16.38
N GLY A 306 16.06 -6.42 -15.98
CA GLY A 306 15.52 -7.49 -15.14
C GLY A 306 14.95 -6.96 -13.82
N GLY A 307 15.65 -6.04 -13.16
CA GLY A 307 15.23 -5.44 -11.89
C GLY A 307 13.96 -4.59 -12.01
N GLY A 308 13.88 -3.75 -13.05
CA GLY A 308 12.72 -2.91 -13.33
C GLY A 308 11.47 -3.70 -13.68
N MET A 309 11.61 -4.80 -14.43
CA MET A 309 10.51 -5.72 -14.77
C MET A 309 10.05 -6.59 -13.60
N LEU A 310 10.90 -6.76 -12.59
CA LEU A 310 10.65 -7.62 -11.46
C LEU A 310 10.03 -6.87 -10.27
N ASN A 311 10.70 -5.82 -9.81
CA ASN A 311 10.43 -5.24 -8.48
C ASN A 311 9.06 -4.56 -8.39
N VAL A 312 8.78 -3.62 -9.31
CA VAL A 312 7.51 -2.88 -9.32
C VAL A 312 6.31 -3.82 -9.56
N PRO A 313 6.35 -4.76 -10.52
CA PRO A 313 5.24 -5.69 -10.70
C PRO A 313 5.07 -6.67 -9.53
N ALA A 314 6.15 -7.09 -8.86
CA ALA A 314 6.04 -7.91 -7.65
C ALA A 314 5.35 -7.16 -6.51
N GLN A 315 5.71 -5.89 -6.29
CA GLN A 315 5.05 -5.01 -5.32
C GLN A 315 3.55 -4.85 -5.62
N LEU A 316 3.21 -4.62 -6.89
CA LEU A 316 1.82 -4.53 -7.35
C LEU A 316 1.05 -5.82 -7.02
N GLY A 317 1.63 -6.99 -7.25
CA GLY A 317 1.01 -8.29 -6.93
C GLY A 317 0.74 -8.47 -5.44
N VAL A 318 1.66 -7.99 -4.58
CA VAL A 318 1.47 -7.99 -3.12
C VAL A 318 0.34 -7.05 -2.71
N GLN A 319 0.30 -5.84 -3.28
CA GLN A 319 -0.78 -4.88 -3.04
C GLN A 319 -2.14 -5.39 -3.54
N ALA A 320 -2.19 -6.06 -4.69
CA ALA A 320 -3.39 -6.68 -5.22
C ALA A 320 -3.90 -7.85 -4.36
N SER A 321 -3.04 -8.44 -3.53
CA SER A 321 -3.44 -9.52 -2.61
C SER A 321 -4.03 -9.02 -1.29
N ALA A 322 -3.94 -7.72 -1.04
CA ALA A 322 -4.43 -7.07 0.18
C ALA A 322 -5.81 -6.45 -0.06
N SER A 323 -6.64 -6.42 0.99
CA SER A 323 -7.84 -5.58 0.97
C SER A 323 -7.44 -4.10 0.84
N HIS A 324 -8.34 -3.22 0.37
CA HIS A 324 -8.05 -1.79 0.21
C HIS A 324 -7.50 -1.13 1.50
N GLN A 325 -8.09 -1.48 2.65
CA GLN A 325 -7.66 -0.99 3.97
C GLN A 325 -6.26 -1.50 4.36
N GLU A 326 -5.80 -2.60 3.77
CA GLU A 326 -4.51 -3.23 4.04
C GLU A 326 -3.45 -2.94 2.96
N VAL A 327 -3.75 -2.16 1.91
CA VAL A 327 -2.78 -1.86 0.83
C VAL A 327 -1.54 -1.14 1.38
N ALA A 328 -1.74 -0.17 2.29
CA ALA A 328 -0.64 0.52 2.93
C ALA A 328 0.22 -0.45 3.77
N ALA A 329 -0.42 -1.35 4.53
CA ALA A 329 0.27 -2.38 5.30
C ALA A 329 1.05 -3.35 4.40
N ALA A 330 0.44 -3.84 3.32
CA ALA A 330 1.08 -4.71 2.34
C ALA A 330 2.30 -4.06 1.68
N THR A 331 2.20 -2.76 1.39
CA THR A 331 3.31 -1.96 0.86
C THR A 331 4.43 -1.82 1.88
N ALA A 332 4.10 -1.48 3.13
CA ALA A 332 5.08 -1.35 4.20
C ALA A 332 5.83 -2.67 4.46
N ILE A 333 5.13 -3.81 4.42
CA ILE A 333 5.72 -5.14 4.55
C ILE A 333 6.68 -5.42 3.40
N PHE A 334 6.24 -5.17 2.15
CA PHE A 334 7.09 -5.36 0.97
C PHE A 334 8.39 -4.57 1.07
N LEU A 335 8.29 -3.27 1.38
CA LEU A 335 9.45 -2.38 1.52
C LEU A 335 10.33 -2.78 2.72
N THR A 336 9.74 -3.19 3.84
CA THR A 336 10.50 -3.66 5.00
C THR A 336 11.32 -4.89 4.65
N ILE A 337 10.69 -5.90 4.02
CA ILE A 337 11.39 -7.13 3.63
C ILE A 337 12.44 -6.88 2.53
N LEU A 338 12.16 -5.96 1.59
CA LEU A 338 13.13 -5.48 0.60
C LEU A 338 14.39 -4.95 1.31
N GLU A 339 14.24 -4.00 2.23
CA GLU A 339 15.34 -3.39 2.99
C GLU A 339 16.11 -4.41 3.84
N ILE A 340 15.42 -5.37 4.45
CA ILE A 340 16.07 -6.47 5.17
C ILE A 340 16.95 -7.29 4.23
N GLY A 341 16.47 -7.59 3.02
CA GLY A 341 17.27 -8.24 1.98
C GLY A 341 18.53 -7.45 1.62
N GLY A 342 18.41 -6.13 1.46
CA GLY A 342 19.54 -5.24 1.22
C GLY A 342 20.54 -5.22 2.37
N ALA A 343 20.07 -5.16 3.61
CA ALA A 343 20.92 -5.21 4.80
C ALA A 343 21.70 -6.53 4.89
N VAL A 344 21.05 -7.67 4.62
CA VAL A 344 21.69 -8.99 4.56
C VAL A 344 22.74 -9.03 3.45
N GLY A 345 22.39 -8.58 2.24
CA GLY A 345 23.31 -8.52 1.10
C GLY A 345 24.54 -7.65 1.39
N SER A 346 24.33 -6.48 2.00
CA SER A 346 25.40 -5.55 2.37
C SER A 346 26.30 -6.11 3.48
N ALA A 347 25.73 -6.83 4.46
CA ALA A 347 26.51 -7.45 5.53
C ALA A 347 27.38 -8.59 5.01
N ILE A 348 26.82 -9.45 4.14
CA ILE A 348 27.58 -10.54 3.50
C ILE A 348 28.65 -9.98 2.59
N SER A 349 28.32 -9.00 1.73
CA SER A 349 29.32 -8.41 0.85
C SER A 349 30.42 -7.72 1.63
N GLY A 350 30.08 -7.01 2.71
CA GLY A 350 31.05 -6.40 3.62
C GLY A 350 31.96 -7.41 4.31
N ALA A 351 31.40 -8.52 4.80
CA ALA A 351 32.15 -9.61 5.41
C ALA A 351 33.15 -10.24 4.43
N VAL A 352 32.68 -10.58 3.22
CA VAL A 352 33.52 -11.15 2.16
C VAL A 352 34.62 -10.17 1.75
N TRP A 353 34.30 -8.88 1.58
CA TRP A 353 35.25 -7.86 1.16
C TRP A 353 36.34 -7.61 2.20
N THR A 354 35.96 -7.42 3.47
CA THR A 354 36.87 -7.15 4.59
C THR A 354 37.74 -8.35 4.96
N ALA A 355 37.27 -9.58 4.73
CA ALA A 355 38.06 -10.78 4.95
C ALA A 355 38.99 -11.12 3.77
N ASN A 356 38.49 -11.02 2.53
CA ASN A 356 39.22 -11.52 1.37
C ASN A 356 40.29 -10.56 0.86
N ILE A 357 40.03 -9.26 0.77
CA ILE A 357 41.00 -8.35 0.16
C ILE A 357 42.30 -8.27 0.97
N PRO A 358 42.29 -8.02 2.29
CA PRO A 358 43.53 -7.99 3.06
C PRO A 358 44.29 -9.32 3.00
N ARG A 359 43.57 -10.46 3.06
CA ARG A 359 44.16 -11.79 2.94
C ARG A 359 44.86 -11.98 1.59
N LYS A 360 44.21 -11.58 0.50
CA LYS A 360 44.74 -11.72 -0.87
C LYS A 360 45.86 -10.72 -1.17
N LEU A 361 45.78 -9.49 -0.67
CA LEU A 361 46.87 -8.52 -0.76
C LEU A 361 48.14 -9.06 -0.10
N ASN A 362 48.03 -9.65 1.10
CA ASN A 362 49.18 -10.27 1.78
C ASN A 362 49.75 -11.50 1.05
N GLN A 363 48.98 -12.11 0.15
CA GLN A 363 49.39 -13.27 -0.66
C GLN A 363 50.03 -12.85 -1.98
N TYR A 364 49.49 -11.82 -2.65
CA TYR A 364 49.90 -11.45 -4.01
C TYR A 364 50.88 -10.29 -4.09
N LEU A 365 50.92 -9.41 -3.07
CA LEU A 365 51.83 -8.25 -3.11
C LEU A 365 53.30 -8.70 -3.15
N PRO A 366 54.12 -8.10 -4.03
CA PRO A 366 55.56 -8.27 -4.02
C PRO A 366 56.19 -7.94 -2.67
N ALA A 367 57.36 -8.51 -2.38
CA ALA A 367 58.05 -8.32 -1.09
C ALA A 367 58.26 -6.84 -0.72
N GLU A 368 58.49 -5.97 -1.72
CA GLU A 368 58.73 -4.53 -1.55
C GLU A 368 57.50 -3.73 -1.13
N SER A 369 56.28 -4.23 -1.37
CA SER A 369 55.02 -3.52 -1.10
C SER A 369 54.11 -4.29 -0.15
N ARG A 370 54.58 -5.43 0.39
CA ARG A 370 53.79 -6.34 1.23
C ARG A 370 53.39 -5.72 2.56
N ASP A 371 54.24 -4.87 3.12
CA ASP A 371 54.00 -4.07 4.33
C ASP A 371 52.88 -3.03 4.15
N GLN A 372 52.61 -2.62 2.90
CA GLN A 372 51.59 -1.62 2.57
C GLN A 372 50.18 -2.19 2.42
N ALA A 373 49.97 -3.51 2.59
CA ALA A 373 48.67 -4.18 2.39
C ALA A 373 47.51 -3.50 3.15
N THR A 374 47.74 -3.14 4.42
CA THR A 374 46.74 -2.45 5.26
C THR A 374 46.45 -1.03 4.77
N ALA A 375 47.48 -0.30 4.34
CA ALA A 375 47.34 1.05 3.82
C ALA A 375 46.58 1.07 2.48
N ILE A 376 46.88 0.09 1.60
CA ILE A 376 46.19 -0.10 0.33
C ILE A 376 44.70 -0.38 0.58
N PHE A 377 44.37 -1.33 1.46
CA PHE A 377 42.97 -1.64 1.77
C PHE A 377 42.20 -0.44 2.35
N GLY A 378 42.84 0.34 3.23
CA GLY A 378 42.23 1.50 3.88
C GLY A 378 42.10 2.75 3.00
N ASN A 379 42.78 2.82 1.85
CA ASN A 379 42.80 4.00 0.99
C ASN A 379 42.57 3.63 -0.48
N ILE A 380 41.33 3.83 -0.95
CA ILE A 380 40.95 3.51 -2.34
C ILE A 380 41.74 4.32 -3.37
N THR A 381 42.18 5.54 -3.06
CA THR A 381 43.01 6.37 -3.95
C THR A 381 44.40 5.77 -4.09
N LEU A 382 45.01 5.35 -2.98
CA LEU A 382 46.29 4.62 -3.01
C LEU A 382 46.13 3.30 -3.79
N ALA A 383 45.08 2.54 -3.50
CA ALA A 383 44.78 1.29 -4.19
C ALA A 383 44.44 1.45 -5.67
N SER A 384 44.04 2.64 -6.16
CA SER A 384 43.65 2.87 -7.56
C SER A 384 44.68 3.66 -8.37
N GLN A 385 45.50 4.50 -7.73
CA GLN A 385 46.41 5.45 -8.40
C GLN A 385 47.85 5.39 -7.89
N GLY A 386 48.14 4.63 -6.83
CA GLY A 386 49.48 4.55 -6.24
C GLY A 386 50.55 3.96 -7.17
N TRP A 387 50.12 3.14 -8.14
CA TRP A 387 51.01 2.47 -9.09
C TRP A 387 50.44 2.48 -10.51
N PRO A 388 51.30 2.56 -11.54
CA PRO A 388 50.86 2.50 -12.93
C PRO A 388 50.28 1.12 -13.29
N MET A 389 49.31 1.10 -14.21
CA MET A 389 48.72 -0.13 -14.76
C MET A 389 49.79 -1.00 -15.42
N GLY A 390 49.77 -2.31 -15.14
CA GLY A 390 50.76 -3.29 -15.63
C GLY A 390 52.03 -3.42 -14.78
N SER A 391 52.15 -2.66 -13.68
CA SER A 391 53.23 -2.91 -12.70
C SER A 391 52.92 -4.13 -11.83
N PRO A 392 53.94 -4.87 -11.32
CA PRO A 392 53.72 -6.07 -10.51
C PRO A 392 52.84 -5.83 -9.28
N THR A 393 53.07 -4.73 -8.56
CA THR A 393 52.24 -4.33 -7.41
C THR A 393 50.80 -4.03 -7.83
N ARG A 394 50.60 -3.34 -8.96
CA ARG A 394 49.26 -3.00 -9.47
C ARG A 394 48.49 -4.25 -9.88
N ASP A 395 49.12 -5.19 -10.57
CA ASP A 395 48.47 -6.43 -10.99
C ASP A 395 48.11 -7.33 -9.80
N ALA A 396 48.95 -7.37 -8.77
CA ALA A 396 48.64 -8.03 -7.50
C ALA A 396 47.40 -7.43 -6.80
N ILE A 397 47.29 -6.11 -6.75
CA ILE A 397 46.11 -5.41 -6.20
C ILE A 397 44.87 -5.73 -7.05
N ASN A 398 44.99 -5.67 -8.38
CA ASN A 398 43.89 -5.96 -9.29
C ASN A 398 43.38 -7.38 -9.11
N LEU A 399 44.27 -8.36 -8.99
CA LEU A 399 43.92 -9.77 -8.77
C LEU A 399 43.16 -9.97 -7.45
N ALA A 400 43.63 -9.35 -6.36
CA ALA A 400 42.96 -9.42 -5.06
C ALA A 400 41.51 -8.89 -5.11
N TYR A 401 41.29 -7.75 -5.77
CA TYR A 401 39.95 -7.16 -5.94
C TYR A 401 39.10 -7.97 -6.92
N GLN A 402 39.69 -8.44 -8.03
CA GLN A 402 39.01 -9.22 -9.06
C GLN A 402 38.41 -10.50 -8.51
N GLU A 403 39.22 -11.33 -7.85
CA GLU A 403 38.72 -12.60 -7.34
C GLU A 403 37.72 -12.40 -6.19
N THR A 404 37.89 -11.34 -5.39
CA THR A 404 36.91 -11.00 -4.35
C THR A 404 35.57 -10.62 -4.99
N MET A 405 35.58 -9.82 -6.05
CA MET A 405 34.37 -9.48 -6.80
C MET A 405 33.74 -10.71 -7.45
N THR A 406 34.53 -11.62 -8.03
CA THR A 406 34.03 -12.89 -8.57
C THR A 406 33.36 -13.73 -7.48
N THR A 407 33.93 -13.79 -6.27
CA THR A 407 33.31 -14.49 -5.13
C THR A 407 31.94 -13.92 -4.80
N LEU A 408 31.82 -12.58 -4.73
CA LEU A 408 30.54 -11.91 -4.48
C LEU A 408 29.50 -12.23 -5.56
N LEU A 409 29.91 -12.25 -6.83
CA LEU A 409 29.02 -12.56 -7.94
C LEU A 409 28.52 -14.00 -7.93
N ILE A 410 29.38 -14.96 -7.55
CA ILE A 410 28.96 -16.36 -7.38
C ILE A 410 27.86 -16.46 -6.32
N ILE A 411 28.06 -15.80 -5.16
CA ILE A 411 27.05 -15.75 -4.11
C ILE A 411 25.76 -15.09 -4.62
N ALA A 412 25.87 -13.98 -5.36
CA ALA A 412 24.73 -13.28 -5.93
C ALA A 412 23.90 -14.16 -6.87
N VAL A 413 24.56 -14.96 -7.73
CA VAL A 413 23.86 -15.93 -8.61
C VAL A 413 23.07 -16.93 -7.78
N CYS A 414 23.66 -17.54 -6.75
CA CYS A 414 22.98 -18.50 -5.89
C CYS A 414 21.74 -17.90 -5.20
N VAL A 415 21.86 -16.64 -4.76
CA VAL A 415 20.79 -15.88 -4.09
C VAL A 415 19.66 -15.50 -5.05
N CYS A 416 19.92 -15.39 -6.36
CA CYS A 416 18.89 -15.09 -7.35
C CYS A 416 18.05 -16.30 -7.77
N ILE A 417 18.56 -17.52 -7.64
CA ILE A 417 17.86 -18.75 -8.09
C ILE A 417 16.44 -18.87 -7.50
N PRO A 418 16.19 -18.62 -6.20
CA PRO A 418 14.84 -18.72 -5.61
C PRO A 418 13.81 -17.76 -6.20
N MET A 419 14.22 -16.68 -6.86
CA MET A 419 13.29 -15.65 -7.36
C MET A 419 12.36 -16.19 -8.45
N ILE A 420 12.83 -17.12 -9.28
CA ILE A 420 12.04 -17.76 -10.34
C ILE A 420 10.92 -18.65 -9.77
N PRO A 421 11.18 -19.65 -8.91
CA PRO A 421 10.10 -20.45 -8.33
C PRO A 421 9.15 -19.58 -7.49
N LEU A 422 9.65 -18.55 -6.79
CA LEU A 422 8.78 -17.61 -6.08
C LEU A 422 7.86 -16.84 -7.03
N SER A 423 8.36 -16.35 -8.18
CA SER A 423 7.51 -15.65 -9.17
C SER A 423 6.42 -16.56 -9.73
N LEU A 424 6.72 -17.85 -9.91
CA LEU A 424 5.75 -18.85 -10.36
C LEU A 424 4.67 -19.14 -9.31
N LEU A 425 4.95 -18.98 -8.01
CA LEU A 425 3.99 -19.17 -6.92
C LEU A 425 3.01 -18.00 -6.77
N MET A 426 3.30 -16.82 -7.34
CA MET A 426 2.38 -15.68 -7.32
C MET A 426 1.10 -15.97 -8.11
N LYS A 427 -0.06 -15.56 -7.58
CA LYS A 427 -1.33 -15.62 -8.31
C LYS A 427 -1.38 -14.50 -9.35
N ASN A 428 -1.66 -14.84 -10.61
CA ASN A 428 -1.83 -13.84 -11.66
C ASN A 428 -3.22 -13.21 -11.56
N TYR A 429 -3.32 -12.10 -10.82
CA TYR A 429 -4.55 -11.32 -10.78
C TYR A 429 -4.76 -10.58 -12.10
N LYS A 430 -6.01 -10.58 -12.55
CA LYS A 430 -6.46 -9.79 -13.68
C LYS A 430 -6.97 -8.44 -13.15
N LEU A 431 -6.15 -7.40 -13.30
CA LEU A 431 -6.26 -6.15 -12.54
C LEU A 431 -7.54 -5.35 -12.85
N ASP A 432 -8.13 -5.51 -14.03
CA ASP A 432 -9.38 -4.84 -14.44
C ASP A 432 -10.64 -5.51 -13.89
N GLN A 433 -10.52 -6.71 -13.32
CA GLN A 433 -11.63 -7.46 -12.72
C GLN A 433 -11.57 -7.44 -11.19
N MET A 434 -10.62 -6.69 -10.62
CA MET A 434 -10.49 -6.55 -9.18
C MET A 434 -11.32 -5.35 -8.72
N ASP A 435 -12.40 -5.60 -8.00
CA ASP A 435 -13.22 -4.55 -7.43
C ASP A 435 -12.40 -3.72 -6.43
N GLN A 436 -12.33 -2.42 -6.70
CA GLN A 436 -11.71 -1.45 -5.82
C GLN A 436 -12.74 -0.42 -5.38
N HIS A 437 -13.32 -0.66 -4.22
CA HIS A 437 -14.16 0.33 -3.55
C HIS A 437 -13.27 1.46 -3.01
N VAL A 438 -12.93 2.43 -3.86
CA VAL A 438 -12.17 3.61 -3.43
C VAL A 438 -13.13 4.72 -3.00
N LYS A 439 -12.82 5.41 -1.90
CA LYS A 439 -13.49 6.65 -1.50
C LYS A 439 -12.71 7.86 -2.04
N GLY A 440 -13.28 8.59 -3.00
CA GLY A 440 -12.71 9.83 -3.53
C GLY A 440 -12.57 9.86 -5.06
N LYS A 441 -12.12 11.00 -5.61
CA LYS A 441 -11.88 11.18 -7.06
C LYS A 441 -10.54 10.54 -7.42
N VAL A 442 -10.56 9.25 -7.75
CA VAL A 442 -9.36 8.47 -8.13
C VAL A 442 -8.98 8.77 -9.58
N ILE A 443 -7.70 8.99 -9.84
CA ILE A 443 -7.22 9.15 -11.21
C ILE A 443 -7.27 7.77 -11.89
N GLY A 444 -8.08 7.66 -12.95
CA GLY A 444 -8.30 6.40 -13.69
C GLY A 444 -9.63 5.71 -13.40
N GLY A 445 -10.36 6.14 -12.37
CA GLY A 445 -11.71 5.66 -12.11
C GLY A 445 -12.65 5.99 -13.28
N THR A 446 -13.27 4.97 -13.86
CA THR A 446 -14.33 5.16 -14.84
C THR A 446 -15.57 5.73 -14.15
N THR A 447 -15.62 7.05 -13.96
CA THR A 447 -16.91 7.74 -14.02
C THR A 447 -17.30 7.75 -15.50
N GLY A 448 -18.11 6.77 -15.90
CA GLY A 448 -18.76 6.80 -17.20
C GLY A 448 -19.65 8.05 -17.26
N VAL A 449 -19.14 9.12 -17.85
CA VAL A 449 -19.98 10.14 -18.47
C VAL A 449 -20.51 9.47 -19.74
N SER A 450 -21.66 8.81 -19.64
CA SER A 450 -22.44 8.50 -20.83
C SER A 450 -23.18 9.79 -21.20
N ASP A 451 -22.78 10.39 -22.31
CA ASP A 451 -23.51 11.46 -22.98
C ASP A 451 -24.99 11.12 -23.06
N SER A 452 -25.82 11.83 -22.31
CA SER A 452 -27.27 11.78 -22.43
C SER A 452 -27.72 12.82 -23.46
N THR A 453 -27.39 12.60 -24.73
CA THR A 453 -28.20 13.13 -25.82
C THR A 453 -29.32 12.13 -26.07
N ASP A 454 -30.46 12.33 -25.42
CA ASP A 454 -31.82 12.03 -25.91
C ASP A 454 -32.79 12.11 -24.73
N LEU A 455 -33.37 13.29 -24.52
CA LEU A 455 -34.58 13.47 -23.73
C LEU A 455 -35.71 13.86 -24.70
N PRO A 456 -36.85 13.14 -24.72
CA PRO A 456 -38.04 13.66 -25.36
C PRO A 456 -38.65 14.78 -24.51
N ARG A 457 -39.07 15.84 -25.21
CA ARG A 457 -39.81 16.99 -24.68
C ARG A 457 -41.13 16.56 -24.02
N ASN A 458 -41.37 17.02 -22.79
CA ASN A 458 -42.57 17.74 -22.33
C ASN A 458 -42.81 17.50 -20.83
N SER A 459 -42.78 18.57 -20.03
CA SER A 459 -43.99 19.30 -19.62
C SER A 459 -43.70 20.14 -18.37
N SER A 460 -44.20 21.36 -18.44
CA SER A 460 -44.13 22.48 -17.51
C SER A 460 -44.73 22.19 -16.13
N VAL A 461 -44.04 22.59 -15.06
CA VAL A 461 -44.68 23.27 -13.91
C VAL A 461 -43.73 24.33 -13.36
N SER A 462 -44.14 25.58 -13.54
CA SER A 462 -43.51 26.79 -13.02
C SER A 462 -44.04 27.14 -11.64
N HIS A 463 -43.16 27.27 -10.65
CA HIS A 463 -43.41 28.15 -9.50
C HIS A 463 -42.17 28.98 -9.22
N GLY A 464 -42.33 30.30 -9.40
CA GLY A 464 -41.30 31.29 -9.21
C GLY A 464 -41.24 31.80 -7.77
N ILE A 465 -40.03 32.12 -7.32
CA ILE A 465 -39.78 33.10 -6.26
C ILE A 465 -38.70 34.06 -6.75
N ARG A 466 -38.92 35.34 -6.40
CA ARG A 466 -38.39 36.57 -6.98
C ARG A 466 -36.88 36.76 -6.86
N GLY A 467 -36.36 37.51 -7.82
CA GLY A 467 -34.95 37.88 -7.96
C GLY A 467 -34.44 38.86 -6.92
N GLY A 468 -33.18 38.64 -6.54
CA GLY A 468 -32.26 39.62 -5.96
C GLY A 468 -31.08 39.81 -6.92
N ASN A 469 -30.78 41.07 -7.23
CA ASN A 469 -29.83 41.54 -8.23
C ASN A 469 -28.36 41.15 -7.89
N PRO A 470 -27.54 40.61 -8.83
CA PRO A 470 -26.15 40.27 -8.54
C PRO A 470 -25.23 41.46 -8.88
N SER A 471 -24.52 42.00 -7.90
CA SER A 471 -23.36 42.81 -8.22
C SER A 471 -22.23 42.67 -7.21
N LYS A 472 -21.04 42.42 -7.76
CA LYS A 472 -19.69 42.40 -7.16
C LYS A 472 -19.27 41.14 -6.41
N VAL A 473 -18.92 40.09 -7.16
CA VAL A 473 -17.84 39.16 -6.77
C VAL A 473 -17.00 38.79 -8.00
N SER A 474 -15.68 38.76 -7.85
CA SER A 474 -14.70 38.52 -8.92
C SER A 474 -14.83 37.13 -9.57
N PRO A 475 -14.44 36.96 -10.86
CA PRO A 475 -14.66 35.72 -11.63
C PRO A 475 -13.86 34.49 -11.18
N LEU A 476 -13.03 34.59 -10.14
CA LEU A 476 -12.17 33.50 -9.66
C LEU A 476 -12.65 32.87 -8.33
N SER A 477 -13.79 33.34 -7.80
CA SER A 477 -14.34 32.89 -6.51
C SER A 477 -15.41 31.80 -6.61
N TRP A 478 -15.96 31.55 -7.81
CA TRP A 478 -17.07 30.61 -8.01
C TRP A 478 -16.63 29.16 -8.27
N ILE A 479 -15.36 28.91 -8.59
CA ILE A 479 -14.88 27.58 -9.01
C ILE A 479 -14.49 26.68 -7.81
N ALA A 480 -14.32 27.23 -6.60
CA ALA A 480 -13.69 26.48 -5.49
C ALA A 480 -14.55 26.29 -4.21
N ALA A 481 -15.80 26.78 -4.17
CA ALA A 481 -16.54 26.93 -2.90
C ALA A 481 -17.73 25.99 -2.66
N LYS A 482 -18.00 24.98 -3.49
CA LYS A 482 -18.99 23.94 -3.17
C LYS A 482 -18.50 22.57 -3.59
N MET A 483 -17.90 21.82 -2.67
CA MET A 483 -17.81 20.35 -2.73
C MET A 483 -17.40 19.81 -1.34
N VAL A 484 -18.18 20.15 -0.31
CA VAL A 484 -18.25 19.30 0.89
C VAL A 484 -19.44 18.38 0.65
N VAL A 485 -19.17 17.09 0.49
CA VAL A 485 -20.18 16.07 0.24
C VAL A 485 -20.64 15.55 1.61
N ALA A 486 -21.84 15.91 2.06
CA ALA A 486 -22.37 15.42 3.34
C ALA A 486 -22.61 13.90 3.26
N THR A 487 -22.28 13.15 4.31
CA THR A 487 -22.40 11.68 4.32
C THR A 487 -23.66 11.24 5.07
N ILE A 488 -24.44 10.35 4.46
CA ILE A 488 -25.64 9.72 5.03
C ILE A 488 -25.34 8.22 5.19
N LYS A 489 -25.47 7.69 6.40
CA LYS A 489 -25.35 6.27 6.71
C LYS A 489 -26.71 5.57 6.66
N CYS A 490 -26.86 4.67 5.70
CA CYS A 490 -28.03 3.83 5.49
C CYS A 490 -27.68 2.37 5.81
N VAL A 491 -28.39 1.75 6.76
CA VAL A 491 -28.19 0.34 7.14
C VAL A 491 -29.36 -0.50 6.67
N VAL A 492 -29.07 -1.64 6.04
CA VAL A 492 -30.08 -2.56 5.49
C VAL A 492 -30.18 -3.81 6.36
N VAL A 493 -31.37 -4.10 6.87
CA VAL A 493 -31.68 -5.25 7.74
C VAL A 493 -32.85 -6.07 7.18
N GLY A 494 -33.00 -7.32 7.63
CA GLY A 494 -34.04 -8.24 7.14
C GLY A 494 -33.52 -9.67 7.05
N ASP A 495 -34.43 -10.62 6.80
CA ASP A 495 -34.13 -12.06 6.76
C ASP A 495 -33.05 -12.44 5.74
N GLY A 496 -32.49 -13.65 5.92
CA GLY A 496 -31.65 -14.28 4.90
C GLY A 496 -32.39 -14.40 3.56
N ALA A 497 -31.65 -14.28 2.45
CA ALA A 497 -32.16 -14.47 1.08
C ALA A 497 -33.30 -13.54 0.60
N VAL A 498 -33.66 -12.48 1.34
CA VAL A 498 -34.64 -11.47 0.88
C VAL A 498 -34.05 -10.45 -0.11
N GLY A 499 -32.84 -10.66 -0.63
CA GLY A 499 -32.27 -9.80 -1.67
C GLY A 499 -31.69 -8.46 -1.21
N LYS A 500 -31.33 -8.28 0.07
CA LYS A 500 -30.64 -7.07 0.59
C LYS A 500 -29.34 -6.77 -0.17
N THR A 501 -28.50 -7.78 -0.32
CA THR A 501 -27.22 -7.67 -1.04
C THR A 501 -27.44 -7.39 -2.52
N CYS A 502 -28.41 -8.07 -3.16
CA CYS A 502 -28.78 -7.80 -4.55
C CYS A 502 -29.31 -6.38 -4.73
N LEU A 503 -30.11 -5.87 -3.79
CA LEU A 503 -30.62 -4.50 -3.78
C LEU A 503 -29.46 -3.49 -3.77
N LEU A 504 -28.50 -3.65 -2.87
CA LEU A 504 -27.33 -2.78 -2.73
C LEU A 504 -26.40 -2.86 -3.95
N ILE A 505 -26.10 -4.06 -4.43
CA ILE A 505 -25.23 -4.28 -5.60
C ILE A 505 -25.88 -3.73 -6.86
N SER A 506 -27.15 -4.04 -7.12
CA SER A 506 -27.85 -3.54 -8.31
C SER A 506 -27.92 -2.02 -8.31
N TYR A 507 -28.10 -1.38 -7.15
CA TYR A 507 -28.17 0.07 -7.05
C TYR A 507 -26.80 0.72 -7.28
N THR A 508 -25.73 0.12 -6.76
CA THR A 508 -24.37 0.67 -6.87
C THR A 508 -23.71 0.39 -8.22
N THR A 509 -24.08 -0.68 -8.91
CA THR A 509 -23.40 -1.15 -10.14
C THR A 509 -24.26 -1.11 -11.40
N ASN A 510 -25.55 -0.80 -11.29
CA ASN A 510 -26.55 -0.94 -12.37
C ASN A 510 -26.55 -2.34 -13.01
N LYS A 511 -26.15 -3.40 -12.27
CA LYS A 511 -26.19 -4.79 -12.73
C LYS A 511 -26.62 -5.74 -11.61
N PHE A 512 -27.40 -6.76 -11.96
CA PHE A 512 -27.77 -7.82 -11.03
C PHE A 512 -26.63 -8.84 -10.89
N PRO A 513 -26.25 -9.27 -9.66
CA PRO A 513 -25.16 -10.23 -9.45
C PRO A 513 -25.52 -11.64 -9.96
N SER A 514 -24.60 -12.28 -10.68
CA SER A 514 -24.81 -13.61 -11.28
C SER A 514 -24.44 -14.79 -10.37
N GLU A 515 -23.69 -14.57 -9.28
CA GLU A 515 -23.32 -15.58 -8.30
C GLU A 515 -23.78 -15.15 -6.89
N TYR A 516 -24.42 -16.07 -6.17
CA TYR A 516 -24.91 -15.82 -4.80
C TYR A 516 -23.83 -16.19 -3.77
N VAL A 517 -23.31 -15.19 -3.05
CA VAL A 517 -22.43 -15.36 -1.88
C VAL A 517 -23.16 -14.81 -0.66
N PRO A 518 -23.36 -15.58 0.43
CA PRO A 518 -24.02 -15.10 1.64
C PRO A 518 -23.20 -14.00 2.35
N THR A 519 -23.83 -12.84 2.63
CA THR A 519 -23.17 -11.71 3.28
C THR A 519 -23.03 -11.89 4.78
N VAL A 520 -21.84 -11.57 5.31
CA VAL A 520 -21.60 -11.40 6.74
C VAL A 520 -21.72 -9.91 7.11
N PHE A 521 -20.93 -9.03 6.48
CA PHE A 521 -21.06 -7.56 6.47
C PHE A 521 -20.32 -6.97 5.27
N ASP A 522 -20.95 -6.04 4.53
CA ASP A 522 -20.32 -5.30 3.44
C ASP A 522 -20.76 -3.84 3.45
N ASN A 523 -19.84 -2.92 3.13
CA ASN A 523 -20.13 -1.48 3.13
C ASN A 523 -19.86 -0.89 1.74
N TYR A 524 -20.89 -0.34 1.10
CA TYR A 524 -20.80 0.38 -0.17
C TYR A 524 -20.91 1.88 0.06
N ALA A 525 -20.42 2.69 -0.88
CA ALA A 525 -20.61 4.14 -0.83
C ALA A 525 -20.88 4.67 -2.24
N VAL A 526 -21.93 5.47 -2.40
CA VAL A 526 -22.32 6.10 -3.67
C VAL A 526 -22.50 7.58 -3.47
N THR A 527 -22.04 8.40 -4.43
CA THR A 527 -22.33 9.83 -4.41
C THR A 527 -23.60 10.10 -5.22
N VAL A 528 -24.60 10.71 -4.58
CA VAL A 528 -25.90 11.04 -5.16
C VAL A 528 -26.07 12.56 -5.15
N MET A 529 -26.68 13.12 -6.20
CA MET A 529 -27.03 14.56 -6.27
C MET A 529 -28.45 14.77 -5.77
N ILE A 530 -28.64 15.65 -4.79
CA ILE A 530 -29.95 16.06 -4.28
C ILE A 530 -30.09 17.57 -4.53
N GLY A 531 -30.95 17.95 -5.47
CA GLY A 531 -30.90 19.29 -6.06
C GLY A 531 -29.53 19.53 -6.71
N ASP A 532 -28.85 20.60 -6.31
CA ASP A 532 -27.51 20.96 -6.79
C ASP A 532 -26.37 20.56 -5.82
N GLU A 533 -26.67 19.80 -4.75
CA GLU A 533 -25.68 19.43 -3.74
C GLU A 533 -25.36 17.92 -3.77
N PRO A 534 -24.06 17.54 -3.80
CA PRO A 534 -23.64 16.14 -3.72
C PRO A 534 -23.70 15.63 -2.28
N TYR A 535 -24.23 14.41 -2.10
CA TYR A 535 -24.23 13.65 -0.84
C TYR A 535 -23.58 12.28 -1.04
N THR A 536 -22.89 11.74 -0.02
CA THR A 536 -22.33 10.39 -0.02
C THR A 536 -23.24 9.49 0.78
N LEU A 537 -23.91 8.56 0.12
CA LEU A 537 -24.71 7.54 0.77
C LEU A 537 -23.82 6.32 1.09
N GLY A 538 -23.52 6.12 2.37
CA GLY A 538 -22.87 4.92 2.89
C GLY A 538 -23.91 3.83 3.15
N LEU A 539 -23.82 2.72 2.42
CA LEU A 539 -24.75 1.60 2.45
C LEU A 539 -24.12 0.44 3.23
N PHE A 540 -24.75 0.00 4.30
CA PHE A 540 -24.25 -1.05 5.19
C PHE A 540 -25.14 -2.29 5.07
N ASP A 541 -24.64 -3.33 4.40
CA ASP A 541 -25.30 -4.63 4.28
C ASP A 541 -25.09 -5.45 5.55
N THR A 542 -26.16 -6.09 6.03
CA THR A 542 -26.10 -6.90 7.26
C THR A 542 -26.59 -8.33 7.03
N ALA A 543 -25.96 -9.27 7.75
CA ALA A 543 -26.39 -10.67 7.73
C ALA A 543 -27.82 -10.84 8.26
N GLY A 544 -28.64 -11.55 7.48
CA GLY A 544 -30.03 -11.87 7.84
C GLY A 544 -30.22 -13.20 8.59
N GLN A 545 -29.14 -13.91 8.89
CA GLN A 545 -29.17 -15.19 9.63
C GLN A 545 -29.06 -14.94 11.14
N GLU A 546 -29.70 -15.79 11.93
CA GLU A 546 -29.75 -15.68 13.41
C GLU A 546 -28.36 -15.85 14.06
N ASP A 547 -27.48 -16.63 13.44
CA ASP A 547 -26.08 -16.84 13.88
C ASP A 547 -25.29 -15.52 14.04
N TYR A 548 -25.76 -14.43 13.43
CA TYR A 548 -25.13 -13.12 13.45
C TYR A 548 -25.88 -12.07 14.28
N ASP A 549 -26.92 -12.44 15.03
CA ASP A 549 -27.75 -11.52 15.83
C ASP A 549 -26.93 -10.70 16.86
N ARG A 550 -25.78 -11.22 17.33
CA ARG A 550 -24.88 -10.49 18.25
C ARG A 550 -23.90 -9.56 17.55
N LEU A 551 -23.59 -9.81 16.28
CA LEU A 551 -22.62 -9.01 15.50
C LEU A 551 -23.33 -7.88 14.75
N ARG A 552 -24.58 -8.09 14.32
CA ARG A 552 -25.37 -7.12 13.55
C ARG A 552 -25.49 -5.74 14.22
N PRO A 553 -25.76 -5.64 15.55
CA PRO A 553 -25.91 -4.35 16.20
C PRO A 553 -24.63 -3.51 16.23
N LEU A 554 -23.45 -4.11 15.98
CA LEU A 554 -22.20 -3.36 15.87
C LEU A 554 -22.18 -2.39 14.67
N SER A 555 -23.04 -2.62 13.67
CA SER A 555 -23.19 -1.77 12.49
C SER A 555 -24.18 -0.61 12.70
N TYR A 556 -24.96 -0.59 13.79
CA TYR A 556 -26.03 0.37 14.04
C TYR A 556 -25.63 1.76 14.59
N PRO A 557 -24.50 1.94 15.30
CA PRO A 557 -24.13 3.26 15.81
C PRO A 557 -24.03 4.32 14.70
N GLN A 558 -24.56 5.51 14.95
CA GLN A 558 -24.55 6.66 14.01
C GLN A 558 -25.27 6.39 12.68
N THR A 559 -26.26 5.51 12.65
CA THR A 559 -27.11 5.31 11.46
C THR A 559 -28.10 6.46 11.31
N ASP A 560 -28.19 7.00 10.10
CA ASP A 560 -29.10 8.10 9.76
C ASP A 560 -30.46 7.60 9.24
N VAL A 561 -30.50 6.42 8.61
CA VAL A 561 -31.73 5.77 8.14
C VAL A 561 -31.58 4.25 8.06
N PHE A 562 -32.67 3.51 8.32
CA PHE A 562 -32.73 2.06 8.13
C PHE A 562 -33.64 1.66 6.97
N LEU A 563 -33.20 0.67 6.19
CA LEU A 563 -34.04 -0.09 5.27
C LEU A 563 -34.35 -1.45 5.91
N VAL A 564 -35.62 -1.70 6.21
CA VAL A 564 -36.11 -2.98 6.74
C VAL A 564 -36.72 -3.77 5.60
N CYS A 565 -35.98 -4.75 5.09
CA CYS A 565 -36.31 -5.48 3.88
C CYS A 565 -36.99 -6.81 4.17
N PHE A 566 -38.00 -7.14 3.35
CA PHE A 566 -38.59 -8.47 3.24
C PHE A 566 -38.82 -8.82 1.77
N SER A 567 -38.96 -10.11 1.44
CA SER A 567 -39.30 -10.53 0.08
C SER A 567 -40.82 -10.65 -0.07
N VAL A 568 -41.38 -10.08 -1.15
CA VAL A 568 -42.82 -10.21 -1.43
C VAL A 568 -43.26 -11.64 -1.73
N THR A 569 -42.30 -12.54 -1.97
CA THR A 569 -42.54 -13.97 -2.19
C THR A 569 -42.41 -14.82 -0.94
N SER A 570 -42.04 -14.23 0.20
CA SER A 570 -41.86 -14.92 1.48
C SER A 570 -42.71 -14.26 2.57
N PRO A 571 -43.95 -14.74 2.79
CA PRO A 571 -44.83 -14.23 3.86
C PRO A 571 -44.20 -14.31 5.26
N ALA A 572 -43.39 -15.33 5.53
CA ALA A 572 -42.64 -15.43 6.78
C ALA A 572 -41.67 -14.25 6.98
N SER A 573 -40.96 -13.83 5.92
CA SER A 573 -40.05 -12.68 6.02
C SER A 573 -40.78 -11.35 6.22
N PHE A 574 -42.04 -11.26 5.77
CA PHE A 574 -42.91 -10.11 6.00
C PHE A 574 -43.33 -10.04 7.47
N GLU A 575 -43.74 -11.16 8.06
CA GLU A 575 -44.11 -11.23 9.47
C GLU A 575 -42.93 -10.94 10.41
N ASN A 576 -41.74 -11.41 10.05
CA ASN A 576 -40.50 -11.12 10.78
C ASN A 576 -40.15 -9.62 10.82
N VAL A 577 -40.66 -8.79 9.90
CA VAL A 577 -40.50 -7.33 10.00
C VAL A 577 -41.13 -6.81 11.30
N ARG A 578 -42.36 -7.24 11.61
CA ARG A 578 -43.08 -6.83 12.81
C ARG A 578 -42.53 -7.51 14.06
N GLU A 579 -42.19 -8.79 13.98
CA GLU A 579 -41.85 -9.60 15.15
C GLU A 579 -40.38 -9.44 15.58
N LYS A 580 -39.47 -9.17 14.63
CA LYS A 580 -38.03 -9.14 14.86
C LYS A 580 -37.37 -7.84 14.43
N TRP A 581 -37.38 -7.53 13.13
CA TRP A 581 -36.46 -6.54 12.56
C TRP A 581 -36.77 -5.12 12.98
N PHE A 582 -38.05 -4.72 12.94
CA PHE A 582 -38.46 -3.37 13.34
C PHE A 582 -38.27 -3.14 14.85
N PRO A 583 -38.66 -4.08 15.74
CA PRO A 583 -38.32 -3.97 17.17
C PRO A 583 -36.80 -3.89 17.45
N GLU A 584 -35.97 -4.68 16.75
CA GLU A 584 -34.52 -4.70 16.94
C GLU A 584 -33.87 -3.35 16.62
N VAL A 585 -34.17 -2.77 15.45
CA VAL A 585 -33.61 -1.46 15.07
C VAL A 585 -34.10 -0.35 16.00
N HIS A 586 -35.36 -0.40 16.44
CA HIS A 586 -35.92 0.60 17.34
C HIS A 586 -35.35 0.50 18.76
N HIS A 587 -35.01 -0.72 19.21
CA HIS A 587 -34.36 -0.95 20.50
C HIS A 587 -32.95 -0.36 20.54
N HIS A 588 -32.16 -0.57 19.48
CA HIS A 588 -30.77 -0.11 19.44
C HIS A 588 -30.61 1.35 18.99
N CYS A 589 -31.48 1.84 18.10
CA CYS A 589 -31.41 3.17 17.50
C CYS A 589 -32.79 3.88 17.59
N PRO A 590 -33.24 4.26 18.79
CA PRO A 590 -34.54 4.91 18.96
C PRO A 590 -34.57 6.26 18.24
N GLY A 591 -35.61 6.49 17.44
CA GLY A 591 -35.84 7.75 16.73
C GLY A 591 -35.17 7.86 15.36
N VAL A 592 -34.40 6.87 14.92
CA VAL A 592 -33.86 6.82 13.55
C VAL A 592 -34.98 6.44 12.57
N PRO A 593 -35.17 7.17 11.46
CA PRO A 593 -36.20 6.85 10.47
C PRO A 593 -35.97 5.49 9.83
N CYS A 594 -37.06 4.76 9.61
CA CYS A 594 -37.06 3.43 9.00
C CYS A 594 -38.00 3.40 7.79
N LEU A 595 -37.56 2.82 6.68
CA LEU A 595 -38.41 2.47 5.54
C LEU A 595 -38.64 0.96 5.54
N ILE A 596 -39.86 0.56 5.21
CA ILE A 596 -40.18 -0.85 4.93
C ILE A 596 -40.00 -1.08 3.43
N VAL A 597 -39.24 -2.10 3.05
CA VAL A 597 -38.90 -2.37 1.65
C VAL A 597 -39.32 -3.79 1.26
N GLY A 598 -40.26 -3.89 0.31
CA GLY A 598 -40.65 -5.16 -0.32
C GLY A 598 -39.79 -5.44 -1.55
N THR A 599 -38.93 -6.46 -1.49
CA THR A 599 -38.00 -6.83 -2.57
C THR A 599 -38.55 -7.98 -3.42
N GLN A 600 -37.88 -8.26 -4.55
CA GLN A 600 -38.18 -9.38 -5.46
C GLN A 600 -39.58 -9.31 -6.09
N THR A 601 -40.06 -8.11 -6.41
CA THR A 601 -41.40 -7.89 -6.97
C THR A 601 -41.61 -8.52 -8.34
N ASP A 602 -40.51 -8.74 -9.08
CA ASP A 602 -40.49 -9.47 -10.35
C ASP A 602 -40.99 -10.92 -10.20
N LEU A 603 -40.89 -11.51 -9.02
CA LEU A 603 -41.30 -12.88 -8.75
C LEU A 603 -42.74 -13.01 -8.22
N ARG A 604 -43.46 -11.90 -8.02
CA ARG A 604 -44.82 -11.92 -7.45
C ARG A 604 -45.81 -12.68 -8.34
N ASP A 605 -45.71 -12.48 -9.64
CA ASP A 605 -46.60 -13.10 -10.64
C ASP A 605 -45.98 -14.35 -11.28
N ASP A 606 -44.79 -14.76 -10.84
CA ASP A 606 -44.11 -15.95 -11.35
C ASP A 606 -44.97 -17.22 -11.06
N PRO A 607 -45.32 -18.01 -12.09
CA PRO A 607 -46.18 -19.18 -11.91
C PRO A 607 -45.62 -20.23 -10.94
N ALA A 608 -44.30 -20.44 -10.93
CA ALA A 608 -43.67 -21.44 -10.06
C ALA A 608 -43.68 -20.98 -8.60
N VAL A 609 -43.47 -19.70 -8.35
CA VAL A 609 -43.59 -19.11 -7.00
C VAL A 609 -45.03 -19.21 -6.49
N ARG A 610 -46.01 -18.87 -7.33
CA ARG A 610 -47.43 -18.94 -6.96
C ARG A 610 -47.88 -20.38 -6.68
N ASP A 611 -47.44 -21.35 -7.50
CA ASP A 611 -47.72 -22.77 -7.27
C ASP A 611 -47.11 -23.25 -5.93
N LYS A 612 -45.83 -22.92 -5.67
CA LYS A 612 -45.15 -23.26 -4.42
C LYS A 612 -45.87 -22.71 -3.19
N LEU A 613 -46.27 -21.44 -3.22
CA LEU A 613 -46.98 -20.81 -2.10
C LEU A 613 -48.39 -21.40 -1.93
N SER A 614 -49.10 -21.68 -3.03
CA SER A 614 -50.44 -22.28 -2.99
C SER A 614 -50.44 -23.66 -2.34
N LYS A 615 -49.40 -24.48 -2.60
CA LYS A 615 -49.17 -25.78 -1.92
C LYS A 615 -49.02 -25.63 -0.41
N GLN A 616 -48.54 -24.49 0.04
CA GLN A 616 -48.41 -24.14 1.46
C GLN A 616 -49.60 -23.31 1.98
N LYS A 617 -50.69 -23.20 1.20
CA LYS A 617 -51.88 -22.37 1.49
C LYS A 617 -51.56 -20.89 1.73
N MET A 618 -50.48 -20.40 1.13
CA MET A 618 -50.02 -19.02 1.20
C MET A 618 -50.14 -18.33 -0.17
N GLN A 619 -50.04 -17.00 -0.17
CA GLN A 619 -49.96 -16.18 -1.38
C GLN A 619 -48.81 -15.17 -1.24
N PRO A 620 -48.25 -14.67 -2.36
CA PRO A 620 -47.32 -13.55 -2.32
C PRO A 620 -47.94 -12.35 -1.57
N VAL A 621 -47.10 -11.61 -0.86
CA VAL A 621 -47.51 -10.44 -0.08
C VAL A 621 -48.02 -9.35 -1.01
N ARG A 622 -49.23 -8.84 -0.74
CA ARG A 622 -49.84 -7.78 -1.54
C ARG A 622 -49.28 -6.43 -1.11
N ARG A 623 -49.27 -5.50 -2.05
CA ARG A 623 -48.81 -4.13 -1.79
C ARG A 623 -49.57 -3.45 -0.67
N GLU A 624 -50.90 -3.62 -0.63
CA GLU A 624 -51.78 -3.06 0.40
C GLU A 624 -51.41 -3.54 1.81
N ASP A 625 -50.92 -4.78 1.94
CA ASP A 625 -50.50 -5.33 3.22
C ASP A 625 -49.20 -4.67 3.70
N GLY A 626 -48.24 -4.45 2.79
CA GLY A 626 -47.02 -3.72 3.08
C GLY A 626 -47.26 -2.26 3.47
N GLU A 627 -48.18 -1.57 2.79
CA GLU A 627 -48.60 -0.21 3.12
C GLU A 627 -49.26 -0.15 4.50
N ARG A 628 -50.12 -1.13 4.82
CA ARG A 628 -50.75 -1.26 6.14
C ARG A 628 -49.72 -1.49 7.24
N MET A 629 -48.76 -2.41 7.03
CA MET A 629 -47.70 -2.70 8.00
C MET A 629 -46.81 -1.47 8.28
N ALA A 630 -46.40 -0.74 7.24
CA ALA A 630 -45.59 0.47 7.43
C ALA A 630 -46.33 1.53 8.26
N LYS A 631 -47.65 1.70 8.04
CA LYS A 631 -48.49 2.62 8.81
C LYS A 631 -48.65 2.19 10.28
N GLU A 632 -48.85 0.90 10.52
CA GLU A 632 -48.98 0.33 11.86
C GLU A 632 -47.69 0.46 12.68
N LEU A 633 -46.55 0.17 12.06
CA LEU A 633 -45.22 0.26 12.71
C LEU A 633 -44.71 1.70 12.84
N GLY A 634 -45.32 2.66 12.13
CA GLY A 634 -44.87 4.06 12.11
C GLY A 634 -43.58 4.26 11.32
N ALA A 635 -43.33 3.43 10.31
CA ALA A 635 -42.25 3.63 9.34
C ALA A 635 -42.53 4.88 8.49
N VAL A 636 -41.47 5.48 7.95
CA VAL A 636 -41.57 6.69 7.12
C VAL A 636 -42.34 6.42 5.83
N LYS A 637 -42.04 5.27 5.19
CA LYS A 637 -42.66 4.87 3.93
C LYS A 637 -42.55 3.37 3.69
N TYR A 638 -43.44 2.87 2.83
CA TYR A 638 -43.32 1.57 2.20
C TYR A 638 -42.92 1.72 0.73
N VAL A 639 -41.90 0.98 0.29
CA VAL A 639 -41.45 0.97 -1.11
C VAL A 639 -41.27 -0.48 -1.58
N GLU A 640 -41.74 -0.77 -2.79
CA GLU A 640 -41.53 -2.06 -3.46
C GLU A 640 -40.54 -1.92 -4.59
N CYS A 641 -39.63 -2.88 -4.75
CA CYS A 641 -38.62 -2.86 -5.81
C CYS A 641 -38.21 -4.26 -6.29
N SER A 642 -37.60 -4.31 -7.47
CA SER A 642 -36.85 -5.48 -7.94
C SER A 642 -35.42 -5.10 -8.28
N ALA A 643 -34.46 -5.80 -7.66
CA ALA A 643 -33.05 -5.65 -7.99
C ALA A 643 -32.71 -6.24 -9.38
N LEU A 644 -33.47 -7.22 -9.85
CA LEU A 644 -33.25 -7.90 -11.13
C LEU A 644 -33.67 -7.03 -12.31
N THR A 645 -34.89 -6.49 -12.25
CA THR A 645 -35.43 -5.62 -13.32
C THR A 645 -35.12 -4.15 -13.11
N GLN A 646 -34.47 -3.80 -11.98
CA GLN A 646 -34.22 -2.44 -11.51
C GLN A 646 -35.50 -1.61 -11.27
N PHE A 647 -36.66 -2.26 -11.23
CA PHE A 647 -37.93 -1.60 -10.96
C PHE A 647 -37.89 -0.90 -9.59
N ARG A 648 -38.09 0.43 -9.61
CA ARG A 648 -38.13 1.32 -8.42
C ARG A 648 -36.93 1.22 -7.49
N LEU A 649 -35.82 0.71 -7.99
CA LEU A 649 -34.60 0.51 -7.21
C LEU A 649 -34.05 1.85 -6.69
N LYS A 650 -34.04 2.88 -7.55
CA LYS A 650 -33.60 4.24 -7.20
C LYS A 650 -34.52 4.88 -6.16
N ASP A 651 -35.84 4.72 -6.32
CA ASP A 651 -36.84 5.26 -5.39
C ASP A 651 -36.59 4.84 -3.94
N VAL A 652 -36.19 3.58 -3.71
CA VAL A 652 -35.89 3.08 -2.35
C VAL A 652 -34.83 3.95 -1.65
N PHE A 653 -33.76 4.30 -2.36
CA PHE A 653 -32.66 5.06 -1.80
C PHE A 653 -32.93 6.56 -1.80
N ASP A 654 -33.64 7.09 -2.80
CA ASP A 654 -34.08 8.49 -2.81
C ASP A 654 -34.98 8.78 -1.60
N GLU A 655 -35.93 7.90 -1.28
CA GLU A 655 -36.81 8.04 -0.11
C GLU A 655 -36.05 7.87 1.22
N ALA A 656 -35.05 6.99 1.26
CA ALA A 656 -34.20 6.81 2.45
C ALA A 656 -33.36 8.05 2.72
N ILE A 657 -32.82 8.67 1.67
CA ILE A 657 -32.07 9.91 1.72
C ILE A 657 -32.98 11.04 2.23
N VAL A 658 -34.18 11.19 1.67
CA VAL A 658 -35.16 12.20 2.11
C VAL A 658 -35.50 12.00 3.58
N ALA A 659 -35.75 10.75 3.99
CA ALA A 659 -36.05 10.42 5.39
C ALA A 659 -34.90 10.78 6.36
N ALA A 660 -33.65 10.62 5.92
CA ALA A 660 -32.47 10.98 6.71
C ALA A 660 -32.28 12.50 6.85
N LEU A 661 -32.57 13.26 5.79
CA LEU A 661 -32.39 14.73 5.77
C LEU A 661 -33.55 15.47 6.44
N GLU A 662 -34.76 14.93 6.33
CA GLU A 662 -35.98 15.49 6.90
C GLU A 662 -36.68 14.46 7.81
N PRO A 663 -36.08 14.12 8.98
CA PRO A 663 -36.65 13.12 9.86
C PRO A 663 -38.02 13.57 10.39
N PRO A 664 -39.05 12.70 10.40
CA PRO A 664 -40.37 13.05 10.88
C PRO A 664 -40.36 13.45 12.36
N ALA A 665 -41.14 14.47 12.71
CA ALA A 665 -41.18 14.99 14.09
C ALA A 665 -41.53 13.87 15.10
N PRO A 666 -40.80 13.77 16.23
CA PRO A 666 -41.02 12.71 17.20
C PRO A 666 -42.43 12.80 17.80
N LYS A 667 -43.21 11.72 17.69
CA LYS A 667 -44.50 11.60 18.39
C LYS A 667 -44.22 11.57 19.90
N LYS A 668 -44.73 12.57 20.63
CA LYS A 668 -44.65 12.63 22.10
C LYS A 668 -45.30 11.38 22.70
N SER A 669 -44.51 10.50 23.31
CA SER A 669 -45.01 9.39 24.12
C SER A 669 -45.81 9.94 25.32
N LYS A 670 -47.07 9.50 25.47
CA LYS A 670 -47.82 9.69 26.71
C LYS A 670 -47.15 8.83 27.79
N ARG A 671 -46.46 9.47 28.74
CA ARG A 671 -45.99 8.80 29.96
C ARG A 671 -47.20 8.20 30.68
N SER A 672 -47.27 6.88 30.78
CA SER A 672 -48.08 6.22 31.80
C SER A 672 -47.44 6.50 33.16
N HIS A 673 -48.22 7.06 34.07
CA HIS A 673 -47.82 7.24 35.47
C HIS A 673 -47.64 5.86 36.10
N CYS A 674 -46.40 5.51 36.45
CA CYS A 674 -46.13 4.44 37.39
C CYS A 674 -46.47 4.97 38.79
N VAL A 675 -47.53 4.44 39.40
CA VAL A 675 -47.84 4.63 40.82
C VAL A 675 -47.15 3.48 41.56
N LEU A 676 -46.18 3.81 42.41
CA LEU A 676 -45.67 2.89 43.43
C LEU A 676 -46.79 2.70 44.46
N LEU A 677 -47.33 1.49 44.56
CA LEU A 677 -48.14 1.00 45.66
C LEU A 677 -47.33 0.00 46.47
#